data_AF-A0AAU2RWT9-F1
#
_entry.id   AF-A0AAU2RWT9-F1
#
_cell.length_a   1.000
_cell.length_b   1.000
_cell.length_c   1.000
_cell.angle_alpha   90.00
_cell.angle_beta   90.00
_cell.angle_gamma   90.00
#
_symmetry.space_group_name_H-M   'P 1'
#
loop_
_entity.id
_entity.type
_entity.pdbx_description
1 polymer ?
#
loop_
_entity_poly.entity_id
_entity_poly.type
_entity_poly.pdbx_seq_one_letter_code
_entity_poly.pdbx_strand_id
1 'polypeptide(L)'
;MYSKNDDPAAGGGSPPNRFKASGLRSRHLAAHVVVAAWAVLALLAATAQQTLPVARWLAIHLFLLGAATTAIVVWSEHFAVAMLHAPLPDRRWSNARLAGVNIGAAGVLTGIWADLPVLTGAGCALLIAAITAHLVVLVRMGRGALGGRLAPIADYYRAAAAALVIGAVLGWLLATGKAGPQHYTGLKLAHVHVTLLGWIGLPVLGTLFMLWPTVLGVRMAERTTLLARRVLVLTGGGLLIAVAGLSAGWRPAAVFGTAGYAAGVTVAAQLFARTVRRRPAISAAAAWMLAAAVGWLVVSVVVDVVLLAARPLGELREDMGSLVPMLLVGLVAQVLIGALTYLLPIVLASGPKERAVLRVVLERGWVPRLVLLNSGIALLALPLPGPVGTAGMLLAGAAGAAFLALAVRVMVRSGRGLLQDTDRGAGVSRRPVLWGTAAGAVVTVLAVLVANSGDTSGGASAAGTAGTGSGTIRTVAVTLTDMRIRPARIEVAAGTALRLKVTNADAQRHDLKVEDGPATPMLAKGDTRELDLGPVTENREAWCTLPGHRAAGMTMDVVVKDATETDGGGHEDHTSAAADGGGLDLSADFSTGWQAREADLAPVPGGTVHKVELHAAHTTVEVAPGVKQQMWTFGGTAPGPTLHGRIGDVFEVTLVNDDQGMGHGIDFHAGSLAPDRPMRTIQPGERLVYRFRAEKAGAWLYHCSTAPMLQHIGNGMYGAVVIDPPGLAKVDHAYVLVSSELYLGTPGSTAQVTKMRQNTPDAWVFNGIANQYAEQPLKVQAGERARFWVVAAGPSDGIAFHVVGTVFDTVYKEGAYLLKPGDAGGAQVLDLAAAQGGFVETTFPEAGHYAFVDHDMRHTEAGAHGTVEVSD
;
A
#
# COMPACT_ATOMS: atom_id res chain seq x y z
N MET A 1 22.58 -33.12 65.73
CA MET A 1 22.79 -32.21 66.88
C MET A 1 21.58 -31.28 66.98
N TYR A 2 21.27 -30.78 68.18
CA TYR A 2 20.23 -29.80 68.55
C TYR A 2 20.04 -28.61 67.58
N SER A 3 18.91 -27.89 67.51
CA SER A 3 17.55 -28.02 68.11
C SER A 3 16.55 -27.11 67.35
N LYS A 4 15.25 -27.17 67.68
CA LYS A 4 14.31 -26.03 67.52
C LYS A 4 14.50 -24.98 68.63
N ASN A 5 13.97 -23.78 68.33
CA ASN A 5 13.29 -22.76 69.17
C ASN A 5 13.72 -21.34 68.72
N ASP A 6 12.87 -20.33 68.51
CA ASP A 6 11.40 -20.27 68.29
C ASP A 6 11.03 -19.00 67.48
N ASP A 7 9.74 -18.81 67.19
CA ASP A 7 9.00 -17.75 66.46
C ASP A 7 9.40 -16.25 66.71
N PRO A 8 8.86 -15.24 65.97
CA PRO A 8 7.79 -15.29 64.94
C PRO A 8 8.04 -14.53 63.61
N ALA A 9 7.01 -14.56 62.74
CA ALA A 9 6.67 -13.52 61.75
C ALA A 9 7.58 -13.37 60.49
N ALA A 10 7.76 -14.44 59.72
CA ALA A 10 8.14 -14.37 58.30
C ALA A 10 6.96 -14.80 57.40
N GLY A 11 6.13 -13.84 56.97
CA GLY A 11 4.99 -14.11 56.09
C GLY A 11 5.40 -14.69 54.73
N GLY A 12 4.50 -15.45 54.09
CA GLY A 12 4.72 -16.18 52.83
C GLY A 12 4.94 -15.32 51.57
N GLY A 13 5.91 -14.42 51.61
CA GLY A 13 6.32 -13.58 50.49
C GLY A 13 7.02 -14.41 49.42
N SER A 14 6.33 -14.67 48.31
CA SER A 14 7.01 -15.00 47.05
C SER A 14 8.06 -13.93 46.77
N PRO A 15 9.30 -14.30 46.37
CA PRO A 15 10.41 -13.34 46.25
C PRO A 15 10.01 -12.15 45.38
N PRO A 16 10.33 -10.91 45.79
CA PRO A 16 9.84 -9.71 45.12
C PRO A 16 10.28 -9.70 43.66
N ASN A 17 9.32 -9.94 42.76
CA ASN A 17 9.55 -10.01 41.32
C ASN A 17 10.32 -8.76 40.87
N ARG A 18 11.55 -8.93 40.34
CA ARG A 18 12.50 -7.83 40.05
C ARG A 18 11.92 -6.71 39.17
N PHE A 19 10.86 -6.99 38.43
CA PHE A 19 10.12 -6.02 37.61
C PHE A 19 9.18 -5.07 38.40
N LYS A 20 8.82 -5.36 39.67
CA LYS A 20 7.83 -4.58 40.44
C LYS A 20 8.35 -3.24 40.98
N ALA A 21 9.66 -3.09 41.23
CA ALA A 21 10.20 -2.00 42.05
C ALA A 21 10.79 -0.80 41.28
N SER A 22 10.89 -0.87 39.94
CA SER A 22 11.84 -0.05 39.16
C SER A 22 11.21 0.92 38.15
N GLY A 23 9.88 1.11 38.17
CA GLY A 23 9.18 1.96 37.19
C GLY A 23 9.17 1.44 35.76
N LEU A 24 9.55 0.18 35.54
CA LEU A 24 9.51 -0.46 34.21
C LEU A 24 8.09 -0.49 33.62
N ARG A 25 7.05 -0.67 34.44
CA ARG A 25 5.63 -0.64 34.03
C ARG A 25 5.28 0.66 33.29
N SER A 26 5.66 1.82 33.82
CA SER A 26 5.39 3.12 33.19
C SER A 26 6.34 3.44 32.04
N ARG A 27 7.60 2.98 32.07
CA ARG A 27 8.52 3.08 30.93
C ARG A 27 8.01 2.31 29.70
N HIS A 28 7.60 1.06 29.88
CA HIS A 28 7.03 0.25 28.80
C HIS A 28 5.68 0.81 28.33
N LEU A 29 4.82 1.28 29.24
CA LEU A 29 3.56 1.95 28.87
C LEU A 29 3.80 3.16 27.96
N ALA A 30 4.71 4.06 28.33
CA ALA A 30 5.06 5.22 27.51
C ALA A 30 5.65 4.81 26.15
N ALA A 31 6.53 3.81 26.11
CA ALA A 31 7.09 3.29 24.87
C ALA A 31 6.01 2.67 23.94
N HIS A 32 5.04 1.94 24.48
CA HIS A 32 3.95 1.36 23.70
C HIS A 32 2.94 2.41 23.22
N VAL A 33 2.77 3.54 23.94
CA VAL A 33 2.04 4.71 23.43
C VAL A 33 2.74 5.32 22.21
N VAL A 34 4.08 5.43 22.21
CA VAL A 34 4.84 5.92 21.04
C VAL A 34 4.75 4.94 19.86
N VAL A 35 4.84 3.62 20.09
CA VAL A 35 4.61 2.61 19.05
C VAL A 35 3.20 2.71 18.46
N ALA A 36 2.19 2.91 19.31
CA ALA A 36 0.81 3.08 18.85
C ALA A 36 0.61 4.39 18.08
N ALA A 37 1.25 5.49 18.48
CA ALA A 37 1.21 6.77 17.78
C ALA A 37 1.80 6.65 16.37
N TRP A 38 2.99 6.05 16.21
CA TRP A 38 3.55 5.77 14.88
C TRP A 38 2.69 4.81 14.06
N ALA A 39 2.07 3.80 14.67
CA ALA A 39 1.19 2.89 13.95
C ALA A 39 -0.10 3.59 13.47
N VAL A 40 -0.65 4.53 14.24
CA VAL A 40 -1.77 5.39 13.81
C VAL A 40 -1.33 6.34 12.71
N LEU A 41 -0.17 7.02 12.83
CA LEU A 41 0.36 7.87 11.75
C LEU A 41 0.62 7.08 10.47
N ALA A 42 1.14 5.86 10.57
CA ALA A 42 1.35 4.98 9.42
C ALA A 42 0.04 4.55 8.75
N LEU A 43 -1.01 4.25 9.54
CA LEU A 43 -2.35 3.98 9.01
C LEU A 43 -2.94 5.23 8.34
N LEU A 44 -2.83 6.41 8.95
CA LEU A 44 -3.31 7.68 8.38
C LEU A 44 -2.59 8.03 7.07
N ALA A 45 -1.27 7.85 7.00
CA ALA A 45 -0.50 8.03 5.78
C ALA A 45 -0.79 6.95 4.72
N ALA A 46 -1.17 5.73 5.15
CA ALA A 46 -1.62 4.68 4.23
C ALA A 46 -3.01 4.97 3.66
N THR A 47 -3.91 5.62 4.42
CA THR A 47 -5.21 6.09 3.90
C THR A 47 -5.08 7.38 3.06
N ALA A 48 -4.11 8.25 3.36
CA ALA A 48 -3.86 9.49 2.61
C ALA A 48 -3.10 9.27 1.27
N GLN A 49 -3.11 8.04 0.71
CA GLN A 49 -2.34 7.70 -0.49
C GLN A 49 -2.82 8.38 -1.78
N GLN A 50 -4.07 8.87 -1.83
CA GLN A 50 -4.64 9.52 -3.00
C GLN A 50 -4.28 11.03 -3.12
N THR A 51 -3.97 11.72 -2.02
CA THR A 51 -3.80 13.19 -2.03
C THR A 51 -2.35 13.68 -2.02
N LEU A 52 -1.37 12.84 -1.69
CA LEU A 52 0.04 13.24 -1.54
C LEU A 52 1.00 12.26 -2.26
N PRO A 53 1.79 12.70 -3.26
CA PRO A 53 2.67 11.81 -4.02
C PRO A 53 3.73 11.04 -3.21
N VAL A 54 4.05 11.51 -2.01
CA VAL A 54 5.05 10.91 -1.10
C VAL A 54 4.42 9.84 -0.16
N ALA A 55 3.09 9.73 -0.13
CA ALA A 55 2.35 8.99 0.90
C ALA A 55 2.71 7.50 1.05
N ARG A 56 2.89 6.75 -0.05
CA ARG A 56 3.25 5.31 0.03
C ARG A 56 4.64 5.11 0.64
N TRP A 57 5.62 5.96 0.28
CA TRP A 57 6.95 5.95 0.90
C TRP A 57 6.86 6.31 2.39
N LEU A 58 6.10 7.37 2.70
CA LEU A 58 5.90 7.89 4.05
C LEU A 58 5.24 6.84 4.96
N ALA A 59 4.16 6.19 4.53
CA ALA A 59 3.46 5.15 5.29
C ALA A 59 4.36 3.95 5.63
N ILE A 60 5.15 3.46 4.67
CA ILE A 60 6.09 2.35 4.87
C ILE A 60 7.15 2.73 5.92
N HIS A 61 7.71 3.94 5.85
CA HIS A 61 8.72 4.38 6.80
C HIS A 61 8.15 4.76 8.18
N LEU A 62 6.95 5.35 8.25
CA LEU A 62 6.22 5.55 9.52
C LEU A 62 6.00 4.22 10.26
N PHE A 63 5.64 3.16 9.53
CA PHE A 63 5.45 1.84 10.13
C PHE A 63 6.77 1.17 10.52
N LEU A 64 7.74 1.11 9.61
CA LEU A 64 8.99 0.38 9.82
C LEU A 64 10.00 1.16 10.66
N LEU A 65 10.34 2.40 10.26
CA LEU A 65 11.30 3.26 10.94
C LEU A 65 10.71 3.95 12.18
N GLY A 66 9.41 4.22 12.21
CA GLY A 66 8.69 4.67 13.41
C GLY A 66 8.30 3.51 14.34
N ALA A 67 7.19 2.83 14.04
CA ALA A 67 6.53 1.90 14.96
C ALA A 67 7.36 0.63 15.26
N ALA A 68 7.77 -0.11 14.23
CA ALA A 68 8.47 -1.38 14.37
C ALA A 68 9.87 -1.21 14.96
N THR A 69 10.63 -0.20 14.50
CA THR A 69 11.94 0.14 15.05
C THR A 69 11.86 0.52 16.53
N THR A 70 10.89 1.35 16.92
CA THR A 70 10.65 1.69 18.33
C THR A 70 10.32 0.44 19.16
N ALA A 71 9.48 -0.47 18.64
CA ALA A 71 9.17 -1.72 19.31
C ALA A 71 10.39 -2.64 19.46
N ILE A 72 11.21 -2.79 18.41
CA ILE A 72 12.42 -3.63 18.41
C ILE A 72 13.45 -3.10 19.42
N VAL A 73 13.75 -1.80 19.44
CA VAL A 73 14.72 -1.21 20.39
C VAL A 73 14.29 -1.39 21.85
N VAL A 74 12.98 -1.37 22.13
CA VAL A 74 12.42 -1.56 23.48
C VAL A 74 12.44 -3.03 23.90
N TRP A 75 12.04 -3.95 23.01
CA TRP A 75 11.98 -5.37 23.32
C TRP A 75 13.35 -6.06 23.29
N SER A 76 14.26 -5.67 22.40
CA SER A 76 15.61 -6.26 22.33
C SER A 76 16.42 -5.97 23.60
N GLU A 77 16.28 -4.78 24.21
CA GLU A 77 16.88 -4.49 25.51
C GLU A 77 16.28 -5.38 26.61
N HIS A 78 14.94 -5.49 26.66
CA HIS A 78 14.23 -6.29 27.64
C HIS A 78 14.61 -7.79 27.55
N PHE A 79 14.65 -8.34 26.34
CA PHE A 79 15.05 -9.73 26.09
C PHE A 79 16.56 -9.96 26.29
N ALA A 80 17.43 -9.03 25.91
CA ALA A 80 18.86 -9.16 26.17
C ALA A 80 19.16 -9.18 27.68
N VAL A 81 18.53 -8.32 28.47
CA VAL A 81 18.60 -8.35 29.94
C VAL A 81 18.14 -9.71 30.48
N ALA A 82 17.00 -10.23 30.00
CA ALA A 82 16.46 -11.52 30.46
C ALA A 82 17.32 -12.74 30.07
N MET A 83 17.84 -12.79 28.85
CA MET A 83 18.59 -13.95 28.33
C MET A 83 20.06 -13.98 28.78
N LEU A 84 20.69 -12.80 28.93
CA LEU A 84 22.07 -12.65 29.38
C LEU A 84 22.18 -12.55 30.92
N HIS A 85 21.05 -12.45 31.64
CA HIS A 85 20.99 -12.14 33.08
C HIS A 85 21.73 -10.84 33.46
N ALA A 86 21.84 -9.92 32.50
CA ALA A 86 22.58 -8.67 32.65
C ALA A 86 21.88 -7.70 33.62
N PRO A 87 22.62 -6.77 34.27
CA PRO A 87 22.00 -5.67 35.00
C PRO A 87 21.15 -4.79 34.06
N LEU A 88 20.10 -4.17 34.60
CA LEU A 88 19.29 -3.22 33.86
C LEU A 88 20.14 -2.02 33.41
N PRO A 89 20.15 -1.65 32.11
CA PRO A 89 20.82 -0.44 31.63
C PRO A 89 20.27 0.83 32.28
N ASP A 90 21.10 1.87 32.38
CA ASP A 90 20.69 3.17 32.93
C ASP A 90 19.45 3.71 32.18
N ARG A 91 18.42 4.07 32.96
CA ARG A 91 17.15 4.61 32.50
C ARG A 91 17.32 5.93 31.73
N ARG A 92 18.27 6.79 32.12
CA ARG A 92 18.57 8.05 31.40
C ARG A 92 19.10 7.75 30.02
N TRP A 93 20.18 6.97 29.93
CA TRP A 93 20.77 6.55 28.66
C TRP A 93 19.80 5.78 27.76
N SER A 94 18.95 4.93 28.34
CA SER A 94 18.03 4.09 27.57
C SER A 94 16.79 4.83 27.10
N ASN A 95 16.37 5.89 27.80
CA ASN A 95 15.42 6.87 27.29
C ASN A 95 16.08 7.77 26.22
N ALA A 96 17.32 8.22 26.42
CA ALA A 96 18.04 9.08 25.47
C ALA A 96 18.27 8.39 24.11
N ARG A 97 18.67 7.11 24.10
CA ARG A 97 18.77 6.32 22.86
C ARG A 97 17.41 6.18 22.16
N LEU A 98 16.34 5.88 22.90
CA LEU A 98 14.99 5.72 22.33
C LEU A 98 14.49 7.05 21.73
N ALA A 99 14.72 8.17 22.41
CA ALA A 99 14.43 9.51 21.91
C ALA A 99 15.27 9.83 20.67
N GLY A 100 16.59 9.54 20.66
CA GLY A 100 17.45 9.72 19.49
C GLY A 100 16.99 8.95 18.26
N VAL A 101 16.55 7.69 18.43
CA VAL A 101 15.94 6.90 17.34
C VAL A 101 14.67 7.58 16.81
N ASN A 102 13.79 8.06 17.69
CA ASN A 102 12.51 8.65 17.31
C ASN A 102 12.66 10.05 16.68
N ILE A 103 13.57 10.88 17.19
CA ILE A 103 13.89 12.21 16.63
C ILE A 103 14.66 12.04 15.32
N GLY A 104 15.57 11.06 15.22
CA GLY A 104 16.23 10.72 13.95
C GLY A 104 15.24 10.26 12.89
N ALA A 105 14.32 9.35 13.25
CA ALA A 105 13.23 8.92 12.37
C ALA A 105 12.36 10.10 11.89
N ALA A 106 11.90 10.96 12.81
CA ALA A 106 11.13 12.15 12.46
C ALA A 106 11.92 13.11 11.54
N GLY A 107 13.19 13.36 11.84
CA GLY A 107 14.06 14.21 11.02
C GLY A 107 14.29 13.67 9.60
N VAL A 108 14.41 12.36 9.42
CA VAL A 108 14.47 11.73 8.09
C VAL A 108 13.13 11.89 7.36
N LEU A 109 12.01 11.61 8.03
CA LEU A 109 10.68 11.67 7.43
C LEU A 109 10.30 13.10 7.00
N THR A 110 10.41 14.08 7.91
CA THR A 110 10.14 15.49 7.62
C THR A 110 11.17 16.07 6.64
N GLY A 111 12.44 15.70 6.77
CA GLY A 111 13.50 16.16 5.87
C GLY A 111 13.28 15.72 4.42
N ILE A 112 12.81 14.50 4.19
CA ILE A 112 12.52 13.98 2.85
C ILE A 112 11.19 14.53 2.32
N TRP A 113 10.16 14.65 3.17
CA TRP A 113 8.85 15.16 2.78
C TRP A 113 8.86 16.65 2.41
N ALA A 114 9.71 17.46 3.05
CA ALA A 114 9.84 18.90 2.79
C ALA A 114 11.02 19.30 1.87
N ASP A 115 11.63 18.33 1.18
CA ASP A 115 12.87 18.47 0.37
C ASP A 115 13.99 19.28 1.06
N LEU A 116 14.23 18.99 2.35
CA LEU A 116 15.29 19.60 3.16
C LEU A 116 16.48 18.62 3.28
N PRO A 117 17.48 18.65 2.37
CA PRO A 117 18.58 17.69 2.35
C PRO A 117 19.46 17.77 3.61
N VAL A 118 19.60 18.96 4.21
CA VAL A 118 20.32 19.15 5.48
C VAL A 118 19.59 18.46 6.65
N LEU A 119 18.26 18.60 6.73
CA LEU A 119 17.45 17.95 7.77
C LEU A 119 17.45 16.43 7.59
N THR A 120 17.34 15.95 6.35
CA THR A 120 17.48 14.52 5.98
C THR A 120 18.83 13.96 6.44
N GLY A 121 19.93 14.65 6.14
CA GLY A 121 21.27 14.26 6.55
C GLY A 121 21.44 14.22 8.08
N ALA A 122 20.94 15.24 8.79
CA ALA A 122 20.97 15.30 10.24
C ALA A 122 20.14 14.20 10.90
N GLY A 123 18.94 13.91 10.38
CA GLY A 123 18.08 12.82 10.83
C GLY A 123 18.74 11.45 10.66
N CYS A 124 19.33 11.18 9.49
CA CYS A 124 20.07 9.95 9.22
C CYS A 124 21.28 9.79 10.16
N ALA A 125 22.06 10.85 10.37
CA ALA A 125 23.21 10.82 11.28
C ALA A 125 22.80 10.53 12.73
N LEU A 126 21.74 11.18 13.22
CA LEU A 126 21.21 10.96 14.58
C LEU A 126 20.65 9.53 14.75
N LEU A 127 19.93 9.02 13.76
CA LEU A 127 19.44 7.63 13.73
C LEU A 127 20.58 6.62 13.80
N ILE A 128 21.60 6.79 12.94
CA ILE A 128 22.81 5.94 12.92
C ILE A 128 23.52 5.98 14.27
N ALA A 129 23.71 7.16 14.87
CA ALA A 129 24.33 7.31 16.17
C ALA A 129 23.53 6.61 17.29
N ALA A 130 22.21 6.77 17.31
CA ALA A 130 21.35 6.19 18.34
C ALA A 130 21.27 4.64 18.26
N ILE A 131 21.21 4.09 17.03
CA ILE A 131 21.24 2.64 16.80
C ILE A 131 22.63 2.06 17.07
N THR A 132 23.70 2.76 16.69
CA THR A 132 25.07 2.34 17.04
C THR A 132 25.29 2.32 18.55
N ALA A 133 24.80 3.32 19.28
CA ALA A 133 24.82 3.32 20.74
C ALA A 133 24.01 2.15 21.34
N HIS A 134 22.89 1.77 20.72
CA HIS A 134 22.11 0.60 21.15
C HIS A 134 22.84 -0.72 20.88
N LEU A 135 23.49 -0.88 19.72
CA LEU A 135 24.36 -2.01 19.41
C LEU A 135 25.51 -2.13 20.43
N VAL A 136 26.18 -1.01 20.77
CA VAL A 136 27.22 -0.98 21.81
C VAL A 136 26.69 -1.45 23.16
N VAL A 137 25.46 -1.09 23.54
CA VAL A 137 24.81 -1.60 24.77
C VAL A 137 24.53 -3.11 24.68
N LEU A 138 23.97 -3.61 23.56
CA LEU A 138 23.72 -5.04 23.34
C LEU A 138 25.01 -5.88 23.34
N VAL A 139 26.13 -5.33 22.88
CA VAL A 139 27.46 -5.95 22.93
C VAL A 139 28.05 -5.90 24.34
N ARG A 140 28.00 -4.74 25.03
CA ARG A 140 28.51 -4.60 26.41
C ARG A 140 27.80 -5.53 27.39
N MET A 141 26.47 -5.68 27.30
CA MET A 141 25.72 -6.65 28.12
C MET A 141 26.16 -8.10 27.89
N GLY A 142 26.70 -8.43 26.71
CA GLY A 142 27.24 -9.77 26.43
C GLY A 142 28.61 -10.04 27.04
N ARG A 143 29.43 -9.01 27.27
CA ARG A 143 30.83 -9.15 27.73
C ARG A 143 30.98 -9.33 29.25
N GLY A 144 29.94 -9.04 30.02
CA GLY A 144 29.91 -9.23 31.48
C GLY A 144 28.89 -10.28 31.96
N ALA A 145 28.33 -11.08 31.05
CA ALA A 145 27.29 -12.04 31.37
C ALA A 145 27.86 -13.45 31.61
N LEU A 146 27.51 -14.08 32.74
CA LEU A 146 27.66 -15.52 32.91
C LEU A 146 26.72 -16.20 31.91
N GLY A 147 27.31 -16.89 30.92
CA GLY A 147 26.65 -17.29 29.67
C GLY A 147 25.44 -18.20 29.86
N GLY A 148 24.26 -17.61 30.03
CA GLY A 148 22.99 -18.34 30.08
C GLY A 148 22.73 -19.11 28.79
N ARG A 149 22.00 -20.24 28.89
CA ARG A 149 21.68 -21.13 27.76
C ARG A 149 21.07 -20.41 26.54
N LEU A 150 20.44 -19.25 26.73
CA LEU A 150 19.83 -18.44 25.66
C LEU A 150 20.74 -17.33 25.09
N ALA A 151 21.97 -17.18 25.56
CA ALA A 151 22.87 -16.10 25.13
C ALA A 151 23.06 -15.95 23.59
N PRO A 152 23.15 -17.04 22.79
CA PRO A 152 23.27 -16.93 21.32
C PRO A 152 22.05 -16.29 20.63
N ILE A 153 20.90 -16.17 21.30
CA ILE A 153 19.72 -15.50 20.76
C ILE A 153 19.94 -13.97 20.75
N ALA A 154 20.76 -13.43 21.66
CA ALA A 154 21.06 -12.00 21.69
C ALA A 154 21.87 -11.53 20.46
N ASP A 155 22.56 -12.43 19.77
CA ASP A 155 23.33 -12.11 18.56
C ASP A 155 22.44 -11.73 17.36
N TYR A 156 21.19 -12.21 17.31
CA TYR A 156 20.20 -11.77 16.31
C TYR A 156 19.96 -10.26 16.40
N TYR A 157 19.79 -9.72 17.61
CA TYR A 157 19.58 -8.28 17.82
C TYR A 157 20.83 -7.45 17.50
N ARG A 158 22.03 -8.01 17.68
CA ARG A 158 23.30 -7.37 17.30
C ARG A 158 23.45 -7.27 15.78
N ALA A 159 23.20 -8.39 15.07
CA ALA A 159 23.23 -8.42 13.61
C ALA A 159 22.17 -7.49 13.00
N ALA A 160 20.96 -7.47 13.56
CA ALA A 160 19.89 -6.55 13.16
C ALA A 160 20.29 -5.07 13.28
N ALA A 161 20.84 -4.66 14.43
CA ALA A 161 21.22 -3.27 14.64
C ALA A 161 22.33 -2.80 13.68
N ALA A 162 23.25 -3.68 13.29
CA ALA A 162 24.21 -3.41 12.23
C ALA A 162 23.52 -3.27 10.84
N ALA A 163 22.55 -4.14 10.54
CA ALA A 163 21.77 -4.07 9.30
C ALA A 163 20.99 -2.75 9.15
N LEU A 164 20.41 -2.21 10.25
CA LEU A 164 19.74 -0.89 10.20
C LEU A 164 20.73 0.26 9.94
N VAL A 165 21.96 0.20 10.48
CA VAL A 165 22.98 1.22 10.17
C VAL A 165 23.33 1.21 8.69
N ILE A 166 23.52 0.03 8.08
CA ILE A 166 23.75 -0.11 6.63
C ILE A 166 22.55 0.43 5.84
N GLY A 167 21.32 0.06 6.25
CA GLY A 167 20.08 0.53 5.63
C GLY A 167 19.94 2.05 5.65
N ALA A 168 20.26 2.71 6.78
CA ALA A 168 20.20 4.16 6.91
C ALA A 168 21.22 4.88 6.01
N VAL A 169 22.43 4.33 5.84
CA VAL A 169 23.43 4.87 4.90
C VAL A 169 22.95 4.76 3.45
N LEU A 170 22.43 3.59 3.05
CA LEU A 170 21.87 3.39 1.71
C LEU A 170 20.68 4.32 1.44
N GLY A 171 19.80 4.49 2.42
CA GLY A 171 18.64 5.40 2.33
C GLY A 171 19.06 6.87 2.14
N TRP A 172 20.10 7.31 2.84
CA TRP A 172 20.67 8.66 2.67
C TRP A 172 21.28 8.88 1.28
N LEU A 173 22.00 7.90 0.74
CA LEU A 173 22.59 7.98 -0.61
C LEU A 173 21.53 8.05 -1.71
N LEU A 174 20.39 7.36 -1.53
CA LEU A 174 19.24 7.41 -2.43
C LEU A 174 18.51 8.77 -2.32
N ALA A 175 18.22 9.22 -1.10
CA ALA A 175 17.49 10.47 -0.85
C ALA A 175 18.26 11.74 -1.24
N THR A 176 19.59 11.69 -1.30
CA THR A 176 20.45 12.84 -1.67
C THR A 176 20.96 12.79 -3.12
N GLY A 177 20.45 11.90 -3.96
CA GLY A 177 20.89 11.73 -5.36
C GLY A 177 22.29 11.11 -5.54
N LYS A 178 23.11 11.05 -4.48
CA LYS A 178 24.52 10.60 -4.47
C LYS A 178 24.76 9.16 -4.93
N ALA A 179 23.72 8.34 -5.03
CA ALA A 179 23.77 7.03 -5.68
C ALA A 179 24.14 7.12 -7.18
N GLY A 180 23.73 8.20 -7.87
CA GLY A 180 23.81 8.33 -9.33
C GLY A 180 22.84 7.39 -10.08
N PRO A 181 22.41 7.74 -11.30
CA PRO A 181 21.36 7.01 -12.00
C PRO A 181 21.72 5.55 -12.31
N GLN A 182 23.00 5.26 -12.58
CA GLN A 182 23.46 3.90 -12.93
C GLN A 182 23.39 2.90 -11.77
N HIS A 183 23.59 3.33 -10.51
CA HIS A 183 23.62 2.44 -9.34
C HIS A 183 22.34 2.48 -8.49
N TYR A 184 21.47 3.46 -8.73
CA TYR A 184 20.26 3.71 -7.95
C TYR A 184 19.42 2.45 -7.71
N THR A 185 19.15 1.65 -8.75
CA THR A 185 18.30 0.46 -8.64
C THR A 185 18.91 -0.64 -7.78
N GLY A 186 20.21 -0.93 -7.91
CA GLY A 186 20.91 -1.92 -7.09
C GLY A 186 20.95 -1.52 -5.60
N LEU A 187 21.24 -0.24 -5.35
CA LEU A 187 21.26 0.33 -4.00
C LEU A 187 19.86 0.40 -3.36
N LYS A 188 18.80 0.66 -4.14
CA LYS A 188 17.39 0.60 -3.69
C LYS A 188 17.01 -0.82 -3.27
N LEU A 189 17.32 -1.83 -4.08
CA LEU A 189 17.04 -3.24 -3.73
C LEU A 189 17.84 -3.66 -2.48
N ALA A 190 19.12 -3.31 -2.39
CA ALA A 190 19.97 -3.58 -1.24
C ALA A 190 19.43 -2.93 0.06
N HIS A 191 18.93 -1.69 -0.01
CA HIS A 191 18.27 -1.00 1.10
C HIS A 191 17.02 -1.75 1.60
N VAL A 192 16.16 -2.23 0.69
CA VAL A 192 14.96 -2.99 1.06
C VAL A 192 15.33 -4.32 1.73
N HIS A 193 16.29 -5.06 1.18
CA HIS A 193 16.72 -6.35 1.75
C HIS A 193 17.34 -6.18 3.15
N VAL A 194 18.27 -5.23 3.32
CA VAL A 194 18.98 -5.06 4.60
C VAL A 194 18.05 -4.54 5.72
N THR A 195 17.02 -3.76 5.37
CA THR A 195 16.03 -3.27 6.35
C THR A 195 14.97 -4.31 6.69
N LEU A 196 14.34 -4.96 5.70
CA LEU A 196 13.29 -5.95 5.97
C LEU A 196 13.85 -7.28 6.52
N LEU A 197 14.77 -7.93 5.80
CA LEU A 197 15.29 -9.25 6.21
C LEU A 197 16.33 -9.13 7.34
N GLY A 198 17.08 -8.03 7.37
CA GLY A 198 18.07 -7.73 8.42
C GLY A 198 17.47 -7.14 9.69
N TRP A 199 17.03 -5.88 9.63
CA TRP A 199 16.55 -5.17 10.81
C TRP A 199 15.24 -5.75 11.39
N ILE A 200 14.29 -6.22 10.56
CA ILE A 200 13.05 -6.83 11.09
C ILE A 200 13.13 -8.36 11.18
N GLY A 201 13.62 -9.04 10.14
CA GLY A 201 13.62 -10.50 10.07
C GLY A 201 14.47 -11.17 11.16
N LEU A 202 15.68 -10.66 11.43
CA LEU A 202 16.57 -11.26 12.45
C LEU A 202 16.00 -11.13 13.87
N PRO A 203 15.49 -9.97 14.36
CA PRO A 203 14.87 -9.89 15.68
C PRO A 203 13.63 -10.77 15.83
N VAL A 204 12.83 -10.94 14.78
CA VAL A 204 11.68 -11.87 14.80
C VAL A 204 12.15 -13.31 15.01
N LEU A 205 13.06 -13.80 14.16
CA LEU A 205 13.58 -15.17 14.23
C LEU A 205 14.20 -15.46 15.60
N GLY A 206 15.05 -14.56 16.11
CA GLY A 206 15.65 -14.69 17.45
C GLY A 206 14.58 -14.75 18.55
N THR A 207 13.63 -13.83 18.55
CA THR A 207 12.57 -13.76 19.58
C THR A 207 11.69 -15.02 19.58
N LEU A 208 11.37 -15.58 18.41
CA LEU A 208 10.52 -16.76 18.27
C LEU A 208 11.10 -18.00 18.96
N PHE A 209 12.42 -18.22 18.95
CA PHE A 209 13.05 -19.34 19.67
C PHE A 209 12.75 -19.35 21.18
N MET A 210 12.49 -18.19 21.78
CA MET A 210 12.06 -18.06 23.18
C MET A 210 10.53 -17.96 23.32
N LEU A 211 9.88 -17.14 22.49
CA LEU A 211 8.46 -16.80 22.63
C LEU A 211 7.54 -17.98 22.26
N TRP A 212 7.88 -18.74 21.22
CA TRP A 212 7.03 -19.83 20.71
C TRP A 212 6.80 -20.96 21.75
N PRO A 213 7.84 -21.55 22.37
CA PRO A 213 7.64 -22.51 23.48
C PRO A 213 6.84 -21.92 24.65
N THR A 214 7.05 -20.64 24.94
CA THR A 214 6.44 -19.94 26.07
C THR A 214 4.94 -19.74 25.88
N VAL A 215 4.49 -19.35 24.68
CA VAL A 215 3.07 -19.19 24.31
C VAL A 215 2.34 -20.55 24.29
N LEU A 216 3.02 -21.61 23.82
CA LEU A 216 2.49 -22.98 23.84
C LEU A 216 2.52 -23.65 25.23
N GLY A 217 3.20 -23.07 26.22
CA GLY A 217 3.35 -23.68 27.55
C GLY A 217 4.22 -24.94 27.58
N VAL A 218 5.19 -25.06 26.67
CA VAL A 218 6.09 -26.22 26.57
C VAL A 218 7.51 -25.89 27.04
N ARG A 219 8.19 -26.85 27.68
CA ARG A 219 9.59 -26.70 28.06
C ARG A 219 10.48 -26.69 26.80
N MET A 220 11.44 -25.78 26.76
CA MET A 220 12.33 -25.61 25.61
C MET A 220 13.32 -26.79 25.50
N ALA A 221 13.40 -27.39 24.30
CA ALA A 221 14.29 -28.51 24.03
C ALA A 221 15.78 -28.12 24.11
N GLU A 222 16.65 -29.10 24.34
CA GLU A 222 18.08 -28.87 24.54
C GLU A 222 18.81 -28.49 23.24
N ARG A 223 18.39 -29.07 22.11
CA ARG A 223 18.96 -28.79 20.78
C ARG A 223 18.57 -27.41 20.21
N THR A 224 17.62 -26.69 20.83
CA THR A 224 17.10 -25.40 20.32
C THR A 224 18.20 -24.35 20.15
N THR A 225 19.19 -24.31 21.04
CA THR A 225 20.23 -23.28 21.05
C THR A 225 21.29 -23.49 19.96
N LEU A 226 21.65 -24.75 19.70
CA LEU A 226 22.51 -25.15 18.60
C LEU A 226 21.85 -24.86 17.23
N LEU A 227 20.54 -25.11 17.13
CA LEU A 227 19.76 -24.77 15.93
C LEU A 227 19.66 -23.25 15.73
N ALA A 228 19.38 -22.48 16.78
CA ALA A 228 19.33 -21.02 16.70
C ALA A 228 20.66 -20.41 16.21
N ARG A 229 21.82 -20.92 16.66
CA ARG A 229 23.13 -20.48 16.15
C ARG A 229 23.34 -20.84 14.67
N ARG A 230 22.91 -22.03 14.23
CA ARG A 230 23.00 -22.42 12.80
C ARG A 230 22.10 -21.56 11.91
N VAL A 231 20.87 -21.29 12.35
CA VAL A 231 19.94 -20.40 11.62
C VAL A 231 20.52 -18.99 11.49
N LEU A 232 21.12 -18.42 12.55
CA LEU A 232 21.74 -17.09 12.49
C LEU A 232 22.91 -17.01 11.50
N VAL A 233 23.72 -18.08 11.38
CA VAL A 233 24.81 -18.13 10.39
C VAL A 233 24.24 -18.15 8.97
N LEU A 234 23.18 -18.92 8.72
CA LEU A 234 22.51 -18.99 7.41
C LEU A 234 21.83 -17.66 7.03
N THR A 235 21.02 -17.09 7.92
CA THR A 235 20.30 -15.83 7.64
C THR A 235 21.19 -14.60 7.66
N GLY A 236 22.12 -14.50 8.63
CA GLY A 236 23.06 -13.39 8.70
C GLY A 236 24.10 -13.42 7.57
N GLY A 237 24.68 -14.59 7.28
CA GLY A 237 25.64 -14.76 6.20
C GLY A 237 25.00 -14.60 4.82
N GLY A 238 23.83 -15.22 4.60
CA GLY A 238 23.07 -15.08 3.36
C GLY A 238 22.69 -13.63 3.07
N LEU A 239 22.19 -12.89 4.07
CA LEU A 239 21.84 -11.48 3.91
C LEU A 239 23.05 -10.61 3.51
N LEU A 240 24.23 -10.82 4.13
CA LEU A 240 25.42 -10.05 3.80
C LEU A 240 25.85 -10.26 2.34
N ILE A 241 25.79 -11.50 1.85
CA ILE A 241 26.10 -11.82 0.45
C ILE A 241 25.03 -11.22 -0.47
N ALA A 242 23.76 -11.28 -0.10
CA ALA A 242 22.65 -10.74 -0.90
C ALA A 242 22.78 -9.21 -1.09
N VAL A 243 22.97 -8.48 0.01
CA VAL A 243 23.11 -7.01 0.02
C VAL A 243 24.35 -6.54 -0.74
N ALA A 244 25.47 -7.26 -0.62
CA ALA A 244 26.69 -6.99 -1.39
C ALA A 244 26.47 -7.24 -2.89
N GLY A 245 25.85 -8.36 -3.26
CA GLY A 245 25.50 -8.68 -4.66
C GLY A 245 24.60 -7.61 -5.29
N LEU A 246 23.53 -7.22 -4.60
CA LEU A 246 22.60 -6.18 -5.09
C LEU A 246 23.27 -4.82 -5.26
N SER A 247 24.10 -4.41 -4.29
CA SER A 247 24.81 -3.13 -4.32
C SER A 247 25.86 -3.05 -5.45
N ALA A 248 26.42 -4.19 -5.86
CA ALA A 248 27.36 -4.32 -6.96
C ALA A 248 26.71 -4.69 -8.31
N GLY A 249 25.38 -4.81 -8.38
CA GLY A 249 24.66 -5.29 -9.57
C GLY A 249 24.85 -6.78 -9.90
N TRP A 250 25.54 -7.54 -9.04
CA TRP A 250 25.94 -8.93 -9.29
C TRP A 250 24.83 -9.92 -8.88
N ARG A 251 23.84 -10.08 -9.77
CA ARG A 251 22.63 -10.92 -9.57
C ARG A 251 22.91 -12.35 -9.05
N PRO A 252 23.91 -13.13 -9.55
CA PRO A 252 24.18 -14.47 -9.02
C PRO A 252 24.52 -14.52 -7.53
N ALA A 253 25.26 -13.52 -7.02
CA ALA A 253 25.54 -13.41 -5.60
C ALA A 253 24.29 -13.01 -4.79
N ALA A 254 23.43 -12.15 -5.35
CA ALA A 254 22.13 -11.82 -4.74
C ALA A 254 21.28 -13.09 -4.52
N VAL A 255 21.11 -13.90 -5.56
CA VAL A 255 20.37 -15.18 -5.51
C VAL A 255 20.95 -16.14 -4.47
N PHE A 256 22.27 -16.36 -4.48
CA PHE A 256 22.93 -17.27 -3.54
C PHE A 256 22.78 -16.81 -2.08
N GLY A 257 22.89 -15.49 -1.83
CA GLY A 257 22.69 -14.91 -0.52
C GLY A 257 21.27 -15.11 0.01
N THR A 258 20.26 -14.76 -0.77
CA THR A 258 18.85 -14.91 -0.35
C THR A 258 18.46 -16.39 -0.22
N ALA A 259 19.00 -17.29 -1.03
CA ALA A 259 18.81 -18.73 -0.88
C ALA A 259 19.39 -19.27 0.45
N GLY A 260 20.56 -18.77 0.88
CA GLY A 260 21.11 -19.02 2.21
C GLY A 260 20.19 -18.55 3.34
N TYR A 261 19.54 -17.39 3.17
CA TYR A 261 18.54 -16.89 4.11
C TYR A 261 17.31 -17.80 4.19
N ALA A 262 16.74 -18.18 3.04
CA ALA A 262 15.57 -19.06 2.95
C ALA A 262 15.80 -20.43 3.59
N ALA A 263 17.00 -21.01 3.43
CA ALA A 263 17.39 -22.24 4.12
C ALA A 263 17.40 -22.07 5.65
N GLY A 264 17.91 -20.94 6.17
CA GLY A 264 17.88 -20.61 7.60
C GLY A 264 16.46 -20.50 8.17
N VAL A 265 15.58 -19.76 7.49
CA VAL A 265 14.16 -19.64 7.88
C VAL A 265 13.47 -21.00 7.91
N THR A 266 13.69 -21.83 6.88
CA THR A 266 13.08 -23.17 6.76
C THR A 266 13.45 -24.07 7.94
N VAL A 267 14.72 -24.06 8.38
CA VAL A 267 15.19 -24.83 9.55
C VAL A 267 14.52 -24.36 10.85
N ALA A 268 14.26 -23.05 11.01
CA ALA A 268 13.52 -22.53 12.16
C ALA A 268 12.04 -22.96 12.14
N ALA A 269 11.37 -22.80 10.99
CA ALA A 269 9.97 -23.18 10.82
C ALA A 269 9.70 -24.67 11.12
N GLN A 270 10.58 -25.58 10.65
CA GLN A 270 10.50 -27.00 10.96
C GLN A 270 10.60 -27.31 12.47
N LEU A 271 11.40 -26.54 13.23
CA LEU A 271 11.49 -26.71 14.69
C LEU A 271 10.22 -26.21 15.39
N PHE A 272 9.66 -25.07 14.95
CA PHE A 272 8.45 -24.51 15.53
C PHE A 272 7.24 -25.43 15.30
N ALA A 273 7.06 -25.95 14.08
CA ALA A 273 6.01 -26.94 13.78
C ALA A 273 6.12 -28.19 14.67
N ARG A 274 7.32 -28.74 14.85
CA ARG A 274 7.57 -29.94 15.68
C ARG A 274 7.39 -29.74 17.19
N THR A 275 7.25 -28.50 17.68
CA THR A 275 7.06 -28.22 19.13
C THR A 275 5.60 -28.03 19.55
N VAL A 276 4.64 -28.11 18.61
CA VAL A 276 3.20 -28.10 18.89
C VAL A 276 2.77 -29.35 19.68
N ARG A 277 1.90 -29.18 20.68
CA ARG A 277 1.32 -30.27 21.47
C ARG A 277 -0.17 -30.47 21.19
N ARG A 278 -0.66 -31.70 21.41
CA ARG A 278 -2.10 -32.04 21.49
C ARG A 278 -2.80 -31.52 22.78
N ARG A 279 -2.35 -30.40 23.34
CA ARG A 279 -2.98 -29.72 24.50
C ARG A 279 -3.15 -28.24 24.16
N PRO A 280 -4.19 -27.56 24.65
CA PRO A 280 -4.41 -26.13 24.36
C PRO A 280 -3.23 -25.27 24.83
N ALA A 281 -2.88 -24.27 24.02
CA ALA A 281 -1.84 -23.28 24.32
C ALA A 281 -2.26 -22.33 25.44
N ILE A 282 -1.30 -21.61 26.06
CA ILE A 282 -1.58 -20.60 27.10
C ILE A 282 -2.28 -19.37 26.51
N SER A 283 -2.02 -19.09 25.23
CA SER A 283 -2.76 -18.12 24.41
C SER A 283 -2.89 -18.69 23.01
N ALA A 284 -4.11 -19.08 22.62
CA ALA A 284 -4.38 -19.54 21.26
C ALA A 284 -4.20 -18.40 20.25
N ALA A 285 -4.63 -17.18 20.61
CA ALA A 285 -4.49 -15.98 19.78
C ALA A 285 -3.03 -15.68 19.43
N ALA A 286 -2.14 -15.64 20.43
CA ALA A 286 -0.73 -15.39 20.19
C ALA A 286 -0.06 -16.55 19.43
N ALA A 287 -0.45 -17.81 19.70
CA ALA A 287 0.08 -18.97 18.99
C ALA A 287 -0.21 -18.89 17.50
N TRP A 288 -1.47 -18.69 17.10
CA TRP A 288 -1.84 -18.66 15.69
C TRP A 288 -1.29 -17.45 14.93
N MET A 289 -1.25 -16.26 15.56
CA MET A 289 -0.64 -15.07 14.95
C MET A 289 0.86 -15.26 14.68
N LEU A 290 1.60 -15.85 15.62
CA LEU A 290 3.03 -16.12 15.44
C LEU A 290 3.29 -17.28 14.45
N ALA A 291 2.38 -18.26 14.36
CA ALA A 291 2.45 -19.35 13.39
C ALA A 291 2.29 -18.84 11.96
N ALA A 292 1.26 -18.02 11.72
CA ALA A 292 0.97 -17.43 10.43
C ALA A 292 2.11 -16.51 9.94
N ALA A 293 2.71 -15.72 10.85
CA ALA A 293 3.84 -14.85 10.50
C ALA A 293 5.11 -15.62 10.09
N VAL A 294 5.36 -16.80 10.68
CA VAL A 294 6.42 -17.71 10.23
C VAL A 294 6.11 -18.29 8.85
N GLY A 295 4.83 -18.59 8.58
CA GLY A 295 4.36 -19.00 7.25
C GLY A 295 4.65 -17.94 6.19
N TRP A 296 4.22 -16.69 6.42
CA TRP A 296 4.50 -15.58 5.50
C TRP A 296 5.99 -15.31 5.33
N LEU A 297 6.80 -15.38 6.39
CA LEU A 297 8.25 -15.25 6.27
C LEU A 297 8.86 -16.33 5.34
N VAL A 298 8.41 -17.59 5.44
CA VAL A 298 8.85 -18.67 4.53
C VAL A 298 8.42 -18.37 3.08
N VAL A 299 7.18 -17.95 2.86
CA VAL A 299 6.67 -17.63 1.51
C VAL A 299 7.48 -16.48 0.89
N SER A 300 7.62 -15.37 1.60
CA SER A 300 8.34 -14.18 1.12
C SER A 300 9.77 -14.49 0.69
N VAL A 301 10.56 -15.19 1.50
CA VAL A 301 11.98 -15.46 1.17
C VAL A 301 12.13 -16.51 0.06
N VAL A 302 11.14 -17.35 -0.18
CA VAL A 302 11.13 -18.27 -1.35
C VAL A 302 10.78 -17.49 -2.63
N VAL A 303 9.76 -16.63 -2.59
CA VAL A 303 9.39 -15.78 -3.74
C VAL A 303 10.52 -14.81 -4.09
N ASP A 304 11.19 -14.22 -3.11
CA ASP A 304 12.35 -13.34 -3.29
C ASP A 304 13.51 -14.04 -4.02
N VAL A 305 13.85 -15.29 -3.63
CA VAL A 305 14.83 -16.11 -4.37
C VAL A 305 14.42 -16.39 -5.81
N VAL A 306 13.14 -16.71 -6.04
CA VAL A 306 12.62 -17.01 -7.39
C VAL A 306 12.67 -15.77 -8.28
N LEU A 307 12.23 -14.61 -7.77
CA LEU A 307 12.28 -13.34 -8.50
C LEU A 307 13.73 -12.95 -8.82
N LEU A 308 14.63 -12.96 -7.83
CA LEU A 308 16.06 -12.67 -8.02
C LEU A 308 16.74 -13.60 -9.05
N ALA A 309 16.31 -14.86 -9.14
CA ALA A 309 16.84 -15.82 -10.10
C ALA A 309 16.28 -15.61 -11.51
N ALA A 310 14.99 -15.34 -11.64
CA ALA A 310 14.31 -15.17 -12.92
C ALA A 310 14.63 -13.82 -13.59
N ARG A 311 14.47 -12.71 -12.87
CA ARG A 311 14.37 -11.34 -13.43
C ARG A 311 15.68 -10.55 -13.39
N PRO A 312 15.98 -9.67 -14.35
CA PRO A 312 17.11 -8.75 -14.26
C PRO A 312 16.82 -7.64 -13.21
N LEU A 313 17.89 -7.06 -12.64
CA LEU A 313 17.76 -6.10 -11.53
C LEU A 313 16.97 -4.83 -11.87
N GLY A 314 16.85 -4.48 -13.15
CA GLY A 314 16.01 -3.36 -13.62
C GLY A 314 14.50 -3.62 -13.46
N GLU A 315 14.03 -4.83 -13.78
CA GLU A 315 12.62 -5.25 -13.66
C GLU A 315 12.22 -5.47 -12.19
N LEU A 316 13.13 -6.06 -11.39
CA LEU A 316 12.93 -6.36 -9.96
C LEU A 316 12.58 -5.16 -9.09
N ARG A 317 12.84 -3.94 -9.58
CA ARG A 317 12.51 -2.67 -8.95
C ARG A 317 11.00 -2.51 -8.68
N GLU A 318 10.16 -3.06 -9.56
CA GLU A 318 8.70 -2.99 -9.47
C GLU A 318 8.12 -4.28 -8.86
N ASP A 319 8.64 -5.47 -9.21
CA ASP A 319 8.19 -6.76 -8.67
C ASP A 319 8.27 -6.85 -7.14
N MET A 320 9.25 -6.20 -6.49
CA MET A 320 9.33 -6.09 -5.03
C MET A 320 8.07 -5.47 -4.39
N GLY A 321 7.23 -4.79 -5.16
CA GLY A 321 5.93 -4.28 -4.73
C GLY A 321 5.00 -5.37 -4.16
N SER A 322 5.11 -6.61 -4.63
CA SER A 322 4.37 -7.79 -4.14
C SER A 322 4.91 -8.35 -2.81
N LEU A 323 6.23 -8.31 -2.63
CA LEU A 323 6.92 -8.79 -1.42
C LEU A 323 6.77 -7.82 -0.24
N VAL A 324 6.67 -6.52 -0.51
CA VAL A 324 6.54 -5.50 0.54
C VAL A 324 5.33 -5.78 1.45
N PRO A 325 4.10 -6.04 0.98
CA PRO A 325 2.98 -6.39 1.86
C PRO A 325 3.12 -7.72 2.60
N MET A 326 3.66 -8.77 1.96
CA MET A 326 3.92 -10.05 2.64
C MET A 326 4.82 -9.85 3.87
N LEU A 327 5.84 -9.00 3.74
CA LEU A 327 6.76 -8.69 4.82
C LEU A 327 6.14 -7.66 5.80
N LEU A 328 5.58 -6.55 5.31
CA LEU A 328 5.02 -5.46 6.13
C LEU A 328 3.87 -5.95 7.03
N VAL A 329 2.89 -6.64 6.44
CA VAL A 329 1.69 -7.10 7.16
C VAL A 329 1.89 -8.54 7.65
N GLY A 330 2.35 -9.44 6.77
CA GLY A 330 2.48 -10.87 7.10
C GLY A 330 3.57 -11.21 8.09
N LEU A 331 4.74 -10.59 7.99
CA LEU A 331 5.77 -10.70 9.02
C LEU A 331 5.55 -9.66 10.13
N VAL A 332 5.66 -8.35 9.84
CA VAL A 332 5.82 -7.35 10.91
C VAL A 332 4.53 -7.13 11.71
N ALA A 333 3.39 -6.87 11.04
CA ALA A 333 2.14 -6.61 11.75
C ALA A 333 1.64 -7.84 12.53
N GLN A 334 1.66 -9.03 11.93
CA GLN A 334 1.26 -10.26 12.63
C GLN A 334 2.16 -10.58 13.84
N VAL A 335 3.48 -10.39 13.75
CA VAL A 335 4.36 -10.59 14.93
C VAL A 335 4.08 -9.55 16.00
N LEU A 336 3.90 -8.27 15.65
CA LEU A 336 3.56 -7.24 16.64
C LEU A 336 2.24 -7.58 17.36
N ILE A 337 1.20 -7.99 16.62
CA ILE A 337 -0.11 -8.37 17.18
C ILE A 337 0.00 -9.63 18.06
N GLY A 338 0.64 -10.69 17.57
CA GLY A 338 0.83 -11.94 18.32
C GLY A 338 1.69 -11.76 19.57
N ALA A 339 2.82 -11.07 19.45
CA ALA A 339 3.72 -10.81 20.57
C ALA A 339 3.09 -9.88 21.61
N LEU A 340 2.44 -8.78 21.22
CA LEU A 340 1.79 -7.87 22.17
C LEU A 340 0.57 -8.51 22.85
N THR A 341 -0.19 -9.38 22.16
CA THR A 341 -1.29 -10.15 22.78
C THR A 341 -0.82 -10.95 24.00
N TYR A 342 0.41 -11.49 23.96
CA TYR A 342 0.99 -12.25 25.07
C TYR A 342 1.81 -11.41 26.06
N LEU A 343 2.65 -10.50 25.55
CA LEU A 343 3.65 -9.76 26.33
C LEU A 343 3.09 -8.50 27.00
N LEU A 344 2.13 -7.80 26.39
CA LEU A 344 1.58 -6.57 26.96
C LEU A 344 0.88 -6.83 28.32
N PRO A 345 0.09 -7.91 28.51
CA PRO A 345 -0.39 -8.30 29.84
C PRO A 345 0.74 -8.64 30.82
N ILE A 346 1.84 -9.26 30.38
CA ILE A 346 2.96 -9.67 31.25
C ILE A 346 3.65 -8.46 31.87
N VAL A 347 3.82 -7.38 31.10
CA VAL A 347 4.50 -6.15 31.55
C VAL A 347 3.55 -5.17 32.26
N LEU A 348 2.27 -5.13 31.88
CA LEU A 348 1.31 -4.17 32.46
C LEU A 348 0.56 -4.66 33.71
N ALA A 349 0.59 -5.96 34.06
CA ALA A 349 -0.16 -6.48 35.21
C ALA A 349 0.71 -6.84 36.43
N SER A 350 0.20 -6.52 37.62
CA SER A 350 0.83 -6.73 38.93
C SER A 350 0.75 -8.17 39.46
N GLY A 351 -0.09 -9.03 38.86
CA GLY A 351 -0.24 -10.43 39.29
C GLY A 351 -0.99 -11.35 38.30
N PRO A 352 -1.05 -12.67 38.57
CA PRO A 352 -1.57 -13.67 37.62
C PRO A 352 -3.04 -13.49 37.22
N LYS A 353 -3.91 -13.11 38.16
CA LYS A 353 -5.34 -12.86 37.88
C LYS A 353 -5.52 -11.69 36.92
N GLU A 354 -4.84 -10.57 37.16
CA GLU A 354 -4.86 -9.39 36.29
C GLU A 354 -4.27 -9.71 34.89
N ARG A 355 -3.18 -10.51 34.82
CA ARG A 355 -2.64 -11.00 33.53
C ARG A 355 -3.67 -11.77 32.71
N ALA A 356 -4.50 -12.60 33.34
CA ALA A 356 -5.56 -13.32 32.66
C ALA A 356 -6.65 -12.35 32.15
N VAL A 357 -7.11 -11.41 32.98
CA VAL A 357 -8.12 -10.41 32.61
C VAL A 357 -7.66 -9.53 31.45
N LEU A 358 -6.44 -8.98 31.49
CA LEU A 358 -5.91 -8.17 30.39
C LEU A 358 -5.71 -8.97 29.11
N ARG A 359 -5.30 -10.25 29.21
CA ARG A 359 -5.20 -11.13 28.04
C ARG A 359 -6.57 -11.40 27.41
N VAL A 360 -7.62 -11.71 28.19
CA VAL A 360 -8.98 -11.92 27.66
C VAL A 360 -9.49 -10.70 26.88
N VAL A 361 -9.12 -9.47 27.27
CA VAL A 361 -9.45 -8.26 26.49
C VAL A 361 -8.74 -8.25 25.13
N LEU A 362 -7.45 -8.59 25.06
CA LEU A 362 -6.69 -8.65 23.80
C LEU A 362 -7.11 -9.85 22.92
N GLU A 363 -7.50 -10.96 23.52
CA GLU A 363 -7.96 -12.17 22.82
C GLU A 363 -9.39 -12.05 22.27
N ARG A 364 -10.19 -11.06 22.71
CA ARG A 364 -11.54 -10.81 22.15
C ARG A 364 -11.44 -10.63 20.62
N GLY A 365 -12.15 -11.48 19.86
CA GLY A 365 -12.18 -11.43 18.40
C GLY A 365 -10.87 -11.86 17.70
N TRP A 366 -10.02 -12.67 18.34
CA TRP A 366 -8.72 -13.06 17.75
C TRP A 366 -8.84 -13.88 16.46
N VAL A 367 -9.85 -14.75 16.32
CA VAL A 367 -10.05 -15.56 15.11
C VAL A 367 -10.42 -14.66 13.91
N PRO A 368 -11.44 -13.78 13.96
CA PRO A 368 -11.67 -12.78 12.92
C PRO A 368 -10.43 -11.96 12.55
N ARG A 369 -9.68 -11.42 13.52
CA ARG A 369 -8.44 -10.66 13.21
C ARG A 369 -7.38 -11.50 12.50
N LEU A 370 -7.22 -12.78 12.87
CA LEU A 370 -6.27 -13.68 12.21
C LEU A 370 -6.68 -13.90 10.76
N VAL A 371 -7.97 -14.18 10.50
CA VAL A 371 -8.50 -14.36 9.14
C VAL A 371 -8.31 -13.07 8.33
N LEU A 372 -8.78 -11.94 8.83
CA LEU A 372 -8.67 -10.63 8.16
C LEU A 372 -7.22 -10.25 7.79
N LEU A 373 -6.25 -10.49 8.70
CA LEU A 373 -4.84 -10.29 8.38
C LEU A 373 -4.39 -11.21 7.25
N ASN A 374 -4.61 -12.53 7.36
CA ASN A 374 -4.11 -13.50 6.39
C ASN A 374 -4.77 -13.36 5.01
N SER A 375 -6.07 -13.06 4.96
CA SER A 375 -6.76 -12.68 3.72
C SER A 375 -6.18 -11.38 3.16
N GLY A 376 -6.09 -10.31 3.97
CA GLY A 376 -5.56 -9.03 3.51
C GLY A 376 -4.15 -9.11 2.95
N ILE A 377 -3.29 -9.93 3.55
CA ILE A 377 -1.94 -10.22 3.02
C ILE A 377 -2.04 -10.97 1.70
N ALA A 378 -2.83 -12.05 1.61
CA ALA A 378 -2.93 -12.83 0.38
C ALA A 378 -3.41 -11.99 -0.82
N LEU A 379 -4.36 -11.07 -0.59
CA LEU A 379 -4.84 -10.12 -1.59
C LEU A 379 -3.73 -9.11 -2.00
N LEU A 380 -3.02 -8.54 -1.03
CA LEU A 380 -1.90 -7.60 -1.27
C LEU A 380 -0.62 -8.25 -1.86
N ALA A 381 -0.46 -9.56 -1.71
CA ALA A 381 0.79 -10.29 -1.97
C ALA A 381 0.90 -10.86 -3.39
N LEU A 382 -0.24 -10.99 -4.07
CA LEU A 382 -0.31 -11.45 -5.45
C LEU A 382 -0.29 -10.22 -6.38
N PRO A 383 0.14 -10.38 -7.65
CA PRO A 383 -0.07 -9.37 -8.70
C PRO A 383 -1.53 -9.40 -9.17
N LEU A 384 -2.46 -9.60 -8.23
CA LEU A 384 -3.85 -9.31 -8.46
C LEU A 384 -3.90 -7.80 -8.77
N PRO A 385 -4.67 -7.35 -9.77
CA PRO A 385 -4.69 -5.94 -10.15
C PRO A 385 -5.25 -5.09 -9.01
N GLY A 386 -5.48 -3.81 -9.29
CA GLY A 386 -6.29 -2.93 -8.44
C GLY A 386 -6.94 -3.54 -7.19
N PRO A 387 -8.24 -3.94 -6.92
CA PRO A 387 -8.32 -2.87 -5.03
C PRO A 387 -8.02 -4.09 -4.10
N VAL A 388 -7.70 -5.24 -4.69
CA VAL A 388 -6.99 -6.38 -4.11
C VAL A 388 -5.77 -5.86 -3.34
N GLY A 389 -5.18 -4.78 -3.87
CA GLY A 389 -4.55 -3.69 -3.12
C GLY A 389 -5.40 -3.09 -1.97
N THR A 390 -6.30 -2.13 -2.23
CA THR A 390 -7.07 -1.36 -1.22
C THR A 390 -7.93 -2.15 -0.22
N ALA A 391 -8.82 -3.06 -0.61
CA ALA A 391 -9.45 -4.05 0.27
C ALA A 391 -8.43 -4.89 1.02
N GLY A 392 -7.35 -5.37 0.39
CA GLY A 392 -6.29 -6.08 1.09
C GLY A 392 -5.66 -5.22 2.19
N MET A 393 -5.45 -3.94 1.90
CA MET A 393 -5.01 -2.89 2.81
C MET A 393 -6.06 -2.55 3.88
N LEU A 394 -7.37 -2.62 3.58
CA LEU A 394 -8.45 -2.44 4.56
C LEU A 394 -8.64 -3.65 5.47
N LEU A 395 -8.56 -4.89 4.98
CA LEU A 395 -8.66 -6.08 5.84
C LEU A 395 -7.46 -6.13 6.80
N ALA A 396 -6.25 -5.83 6.29
CA ALA A 396 -5.04 -5.65 7.09
C ALA A 396 -5.16 -4.47 8.06
N GLY A 397 -5.60 -3.31 7.56
CA GLY A 397 -5.73 -2.05 8.30
C GLY A 397 -6.78 -2.12 9.41
N ALA A 398 -7.96 -2.66 9.13
CA ALA A 398 -9.03 -2.87 10.10
C ALA A 398 -8.66 -3.90 11.16
N ALA A 399 -7.98 -5.00 10.81
CA ALA A 399 -7.47 -5.94 11.79
C ALA A 399 -6.37 -5.33 12.69
N GLY A 400 -5.50 -4.50 12.10
CA GLY A 400 -4.53 -3.68 12.81
C GLY A 400 -5.18 -2.67 13.76
N ALA A 401 -6.13 -1.87 13.27
CA ALA A 401 -6.88 -0.88 14.02
C ALA A 401 -7.71 -1.51 15.16
N ALA A 402 -8.37 -2.65 14.90
CA ALA A 402 -9.09 -3.40 15.92
C ALA A 402 -8.15 -3.92 17.03
N PHE A 403 -6.93 -4.34 16.69
CA PHE A 403 -5.92 -4.68 17.71
C PHE A 403 -5.41 -3.43 18.44
N LEU A 404 -5.11 -2.33 17.74
CA LEU A 404 -4.68 -1.07 18.34
C LEU A 404 -5.73 -0.52 19.32
N ALA A 405 -7.02 -0.57 18.98
CA ALA A 405 -8.10 -0.16 19.88
C ALA A 405 -8.14 -1.00 21.17
N LEU A 406 -7.93 -2.33 21.08
CA LEU A 406 -7.82 -3.20 22.26
C LEU A 406 -6.54 -2.95 23.07
N ALA A 407 -5.41 -2.73 22.40
CA ALA A 407 -4.14 -2.38 23.05
C ALA A 407 -4.23 -1.03 23.78
N VAL A 408 -4.79 0.00 23.14
CA VAL A 408 -5.08 1.31 23.75
C VAL A 408 -6.05 1.17 24.92
N ARG A 409 -7.12 0.39 24.79
CA ARG A 409 -8.06 0.11 25.89
C ARG A 409 -7.37 -0.53 27.11
N VAL A 410 -6.44 -1.47 26.88
CA VAL A 410 -5.61 -2.08 27.93
C VAL A 410 -4.64 -1.06 28.52
N MET A 411 -3.93 -0.29 27.70
CA MET A 411 -2.99 0.75 28.16
C MET A 411 -3.68 1.85 28.99
N VAL A 412 -4.83 2.36 28.55
CA VAL A 412 -5.63 3.36 29.28
C VAL A 412 -6.14 2.79 30.61
N ARG A 413 -6.60 1.53 30.64
CA ARG A 413 -7.01 0.86 31.89
C ARG A 413 -5.84 0.73 32.88
N SER A 414 -4.67 0.29 32.41
CA SER A 414 -3.47 0.18 33.25
C SER A 414 -2.91 1.55 33.69
N GLY A 415 -3.02 2.58 32.84
CA GLY A 415 -2.64 3.96 33.16
C GLY A 415 -3.54 4.59 34.24
N ARG A 416 -4.86 4.41 34.15
CA ARG A 416 -5.79 4.86 35.20
C ARG A 416 -5.53 4.18 36.55
N GLY A 417 -5.24 2.88 36.55
CA GLY A 417 -4.84 2.16 37.76
C GLY A 417 -3.54 2.69 38.37
N LEU A 418 -2.52 2.99 37.53
CA LEU A 418 -1.26 3.61 37.98
C LEU A 418 -1.48 4.98 38.66
N LEU A 419 -2.38 5.82 38.11
CA LEU A 419 -2.71 7.12 38.70
C LEU A 419 -3.41 6.96 40.06
N GLN A 420 -4.37 6.04 40.15
CA GLN A 420 -5.10 5.74 41.40
C GLN A 420 -4.21 5.11 42.49
N ASP A 421 -3.18 4.34 42.11
CA ASP A 421 -2.16 3.86 43.06
C ASP A 421 -1.28 5.03 43.57
N THR A 422 -0.93 6.02 42.73
CA THR A 422 -0.16 7.21 43.17
C THR A 422 -0.96 8.16 44.03
N ASP A 423 -2.26 8.38 43.79
CA ASP A 423 -3.09 9.23 44.64
C ASP A 423 -3.30 8.65 46.06
N ARG A 424 -2.96 7.37 46.26
CA ARG A 424 -2.96 6.68 47.56
C ARG A 424 -1.58 6.60 48.24
N GLY A 425 -0.51 7.00 47.57
CA GLY A 425 0.87 7.02 48.08
C GLY A 425 1.42 8.44 48.09
N ALA A 426 1.42 9.08 49.26
CA ALA A 426 1.53 10.54 49.38
C ALA A 426 2.72 11.19 48.65
N GLY A 427 2.39 12.19 47.82
CA GLY A 427 3.13 13.41 47.50
C GLY A 427 4.66 13.40 47.36
N VAL A 428 5.14 13.64 46.12
CA VAL A 428 6.26 14.57 45.84
C VAL A 428 6.31 14.94 44.34
N SER A 429 6.69 16.20 44.06
CA SER A 429 7.14 16.74 42.75
C SER A 429 6.29 16.46 41.49
N ARG A 430 5.37 17.39 41.18
CA ARG A 430 4.88 17.58 39.80
C ARG A 430 5.96 18.25 38.95
N ARG A 431 6.62 17.51 38.04
CA ARG A 431 7.31 18.10 36.86
C ARG A 431 6.94 17.34 35.57
N PRO A 432 6.54 18.03 34.48
CA PRO A 432 5.85 17.41 33.36
C PRO A 432 6.80 16.85 32.28
N VAL A 433 7.08 15.54 32.31
CA VAL A 433 7.77 14.86 31.19
C VAL A 433 6.80 14.44 30.08
N LEU A 434 5.50 14.28 30.40
CA LEU A 434 4.46 13.88 29.44
C LEU A 434 4.12 15.00 28.43
N TRP A 435 4.26 16.27 28.82
CA TRP A 435 3.96 17.38 27.91
C TRP A 435 5.01 17.57 26.82
N GLY A 436 6.28 17.22 27.02
CA GLY A 436 7.29 17.31 25.96
C GLY A 436 7.04 16.33 24.80
N THR A 437 6.52 15.14 25.10
CA THR A 437 6.16 14.14 24.06
C THR A 437 4.81 14.45 23.41
N ALA A 438 3.84 14.97 24.17
CA ALA A 438 2.58 15.46 23.61
C ALA A 438 2.80 16.69 22.71
N ALA A 439 3.60 17.67 23.16
CA ALA A 439 3.95 18.84 22.37
C ALA A 439 4.74 18.47 21.11
N GLY A 440 5.64 17.49 21.14
CA GLY A 440 6.30 16.98 19.93
C GLY A 440 5.30 16.44 18.90
N ALA A 441 4.34 15.62 19.34
CA ALA A 441 3.28 15.11 18.46
C ALA A 441 2.36 16.23 17.95
N VAL A 442 1.94 17.16 18.82
CA VAL A 442 1.07 18.30 18.47
C VAL A 442 1.78 19.29 17.53
N VAL A 443 3.08 19.55 17.70
CA VAL A 443 3.87 20.38 16.77
C VAL A 443 4.10 19.67 15.44
N THR A 444 4.23 18.34 15.41
CA THR A 444 4.27 17.59 14.15
C THR A 444 2.92 17.66 13.43
N VAL A 445 1.81 17.52 14.16
CA VAL A 445 0.45 17.68 13.61
C VAL A 445 0.18 19.12 13.16
N LEU A 446 0.60 20.14 13.91
CA LEU A 446 0.49 21.54 13.48
C LEU A 446 1.39 21.85 12.28
N ALA A 447 2.61 21.30 12.19
CA ALA A 447 3.47 21.51 11.03
C ALA A 447 2.85 20.90 9.76
N VAL A 448 2.22 19.73 9.87
CA VAL A 448 1.45 19.12 8.77
C VAL A 448 0.21 19.96 8.45
N LEU A 449 -0.55 20.44 9.44
CA LEU A 449 -1.74 21.27 9.22
C LEU A 449 -1.42 22.64 8.63
N VAL A 450 -0.35 23.31 9.07
CA VAL A 450 0.09 24.63 8.57
C VAL A 450 0.64 24.52 7.15
N ALA A 451 1.35 23.44 6.82
CA ALA A 451 1.73 23.14 5.43
C ALA A 451 0.52 22.80 4.54
N ASN A 452 -0.62 22.41 5.15
CA ASN A 452 -1.88 22.16 4.49
C ASN A 452 -2.85 23.37 4.56
N SER A 453 -2.39 24.52 5.06
CA SER A 453 -3.09 25.80 5.07
C SER A 453 -2.27 26.89 4.35
N GLY A 454 -1.89 26.59 3.10
CA GLY A 454 -1.58 27.64 2.11
C GLY A 454 -2.87 28.39 1.76
N ASP A 455 -2.79 29.71 1.63
CA ASP A 455 -3.93 30.58 1.96
C ASP A 455 -5.08 30.59 0.92
N THR A 456 -6.30 30.69 1.43
CA THR A 456 -7.52 30.90 0.64
C THR A 456 -7.87 32.38 0.58
N SER A 457 -7.20 33.13 -0.30
CA SER A 457 -7.53 34.55 -0.55
C SER A 457 -8.37 34.72 -1.81
N GLY A 458 -9.70 34.78 -1.66
CA GLY A 458 -10.62 35.07 -2.76
C GLY A 458 -10.48 36.51 -3.26
N GLY A 459 -9.91 36.69 -4.46
CA GLY A 459 -9.95 37.94 -5.22
C GLY A 459 -11.04 37.87 -6.30
N ALA A 460 -11.88 38.90 -6.41
CA ALA A 460 -13.04 38.88 -7.29
C ALA A 460 -12.68 38.88 -8.79
N SER A 461 -13.52 38.22 -9.60
CA SER A 461 -13.47 38.30 -11.07
C SER A 461 -13.72 39.74 -11.55
N ALA A 462 -12.65 40.46 -11.87
CA ALA A 462 -12.74 41.67 -12.68
C ALA A 462 -12.75 41.28 -14.16
N ALA A 463 -13.85 41.58 -14.87
CA ALA A 463 -13.92 41.37 -16.31
C ALA A 463 -13.00 42.36 -17.04
N GLY A 464 -11.78 41.92 -17.37
CA GLY A 464 -10.83 42.68 -18.18
C GLY A 464 -11.20 42.64 -19.66
N THR A 465 -11.42 43.81 -20.26
CA THR A 465 -11.76 43.95 -21.68
C THR A 465 -10.66 43.44 -22.61
N ALA A 466 -11.05 42.95 -23.79
CA ALA A 466 -10.13 42.42 -24.79
C ALA A 466 -9.09 43.45 -25.25
N GLY A 467 -7.80 43.16 -25.01
CA GLY A 467 -6.69 43.87 -25.61
C GLY A 467 -6.29 43.23 -26.93
N THR A 468 -6.58 43.90 -28.06
CA THR A 468 -6.20 43.43 -29.41
C THR A 468 -4.70 43.59 -29.67
N GLY A 469 -3.90 42.65 -29.16
CA GLY A 469 -2.47 42.53 -29.43
C GLY A 469 -2.16 41.29 -30.29
N SER A 470 -1.80 41.50 -31.56
CA SER A 470 -1.42 40.40 -32.47
C SER A 470 0.01 39.92 -32.20
N GLY A 471 0.17 39.03 -31.22
CA GLY A 471 1.47 38.45 -30.83
C GLY A 471 1.39 36.92 -30.67
N THR A 472 2.21 36.19 -31.42
CA THR A 472 2.16 34.72 -31.47
C THR A 472 2.77 34.08 -30.21
N ILE A 473 1.99 33.24 -29.52
CA ILE A 473 2.47 32.42 -28.39
C ILE A 473 3.41 31.33 -28.93
N ARG A 474 4.55 31.10 -28.26
CA ARG A 474 5.50 30.05 -28.60
C ARG A 474 5.47 28.94 -27.54
N THR A 475 4.96 27.78 -27.91
CA THR A 475 5.01 26.58 -27.06
C THR A 475 6.29 25.78 -27.32
N VAL A 476 6.90 25.20 -26.28
CA VAL A 476 8.09 24.34 -26.40
C VAL A 476 7.91 23.05 -25.61
N ALA A 477 8.16 21.91 -26.25
CA ALA A 477 8.07 20.60 -25.62
C ALA A 477 9.27 20.33 -24.70
N VAL A 478 8.99 19.72 -23.55
CA VAL A 478 9.92 19.37 -22.48
C VAL A 478 9.64 17.93 -22.06
N THR A 479 10.65 17.11 -21.84
CA THR A 479 10.52 15.68 -21.52
C THR A 479 11.39 15.31 -20.32
N LEU A 480 10.79 14.72 -19.29
CA LEU A 480 11.50 14.20 -18.11
C LEU A 480 11.79 12.71 -18.36
N THR A 481 13.06 12.31 -18.48
CA THR A 481 13.46 10.94 -18.89
C THR A 481 14.91 10.61 -18.54
N ASP A 482 15.21 9.33 -18.24
CA ASP A 482 16.51 8.82 -17.77
C ASP A 482 17.09 9.54 -16.54
N MET A 483 16.23 9.95 -15.60
CA MET A 483 16.46 10.87 -14.48
C MET A 483 17.02 12.23 -14.94
N ARG A 484 16.52 12.78 -16.06
CA ARG A 484 16.94 14.08 -16.65
C ARG A 484 15.76 14.85 -17.27
N ILE A 485 16.02 16.07 -17.72
CA ILE A 485 15.06 16.90 -18.47
C ILE A 485 15.61 17.21 -19.88
N ARG A 486 14.75 17.22 -20.90
CA ARG A 486 15.08 17.31 -22.34
C ARG A 486 14.10 18.23 -23.09
N PRO A 487 14.54 19.26 -23.82
CA PRO A 487 15.90 19.78 -23.83
C PRO A 487 16.28 20.31 -22.44
N ALA A 488 17.57 20.38 -22.13
CA ALA A 488 18.04 20.96 -20.87
C ALA A 488 18.15 22.51 -20.93
N ARG A 489 17.88 23.11 -22.10
CA ARG A 489 17.89 24.54 -22.35
C ARG A 489 16.94 24.90 -23.50
N ILE A 490 16.24 26.03 -23.37
CA ILE A 490 15.33 26.59 -24.37
C ILE A 490 15.72 28.05 -24.64
N GLU A 491 15.63 28.50 -25.90
CA GLU A 491 15.94 29.88 -26.30
C GLU A 491 14.76 30.54 -27.05
N VAL A 492 14.27 31.69 -26.55
CA VAL A 492 13.11 32.45 -27.06
C VAL A 492 13.41 33.93 -27.24
N ALA A 493 12.54 34.70 -27.92
CA ALA A 493 12.76 36.13 -28.13
C ALA A 493 12.18 37.01 -27.03
N ALA A 494 12.76 38.19 -26.79
CA ALA A 494 12.32 39.10 -25.73
C ALA A 494 10.84 39.50 -25.91
N GLY A 495 10.04 39.31 -24.86
CA GLY A 495 8.59 39.57 -24.88
C GLY A 495 7.75 38.47 -25.54
N THR A 496 8.36 37.36 -26.01
CA THR A 496 7.60 36.20 -26.51
C THR A 496 6.78 35.60 -25.36
N ALA A 497 5.48 35.39 -25.57
CA ALA A 497 4.66 34.59 -24.66
C ALA A 497 5.06 33.11 -24.76
N LEU A 498 5.58 32.52 -23.68
CA LEU A 498 6.12 31.15 -23.67
C LEU A 498 5.24 30.19 -22.87
N ARG A 499 5.02 29.00 -23.43
CA ARG A 499 4.38 27.87 -22.74
C ARG A 499 5.26 26.63 -22.84
N LEU A 500 5.45 25.91 -21.73
CA LEU A 500 6.24 24.68 -21.66
C LEU A 500 5.32 23.46 -21.63
N LYS A 501 5.50 22.49 -22.53
CA LYS A 501 4.71 21.25 -22.59
C LYS A 501 5.52 20.07 -22.04
N VAL A 502 5.37 19.83 -20.75
CA VAL A 502 6.22 18.95 -19.92
C VAL A 502 5.69 17.52 -19.91
N THR A 503 6.51 16.55 -20.32
CA THR A 503 6.13 15.14 -20.60
C THR A 503 7.04 14.17 -19.83
N ASN A 504 6.57 13.41 -18.84
CA ASN A 504 7.46 12.60 -18.02
C ASN A 504 7.78 11.18 -18.57
N ALA A 505 8.48 11.02 -19.70
CA ALA A 505 8.80 9.69 -20.24
C ALA A 505 9.61 8.72 -19.32
N ASP A 506 10.00 9.11 -18.10
CA ASP A 506 10.67 8.27 -17.09
C ASP A 506 9.78 7.23 -16.39
N ALA A 507 10.35 6.11 -15.93
CA ALA A 507 9.58 5.05 -15.25
C ALA A 507 9.17 5.37 -13.80
N GLN A 508 9.66 6.47 -13.23
CA GLN A 508 9.22 6.99 -11.93
C GLN A 508 8.30 8.19 -12.17
N ARG A 509 7.48 8.58 -11.18
CA ARG A 509 6.81 9.87 -11.25
C ARG A 509 7.85 11.00 -11.14
N HIS A 510 7.58 12.13 -11.78
CA HIS A 510 8.39 13.36 -11.79
C HIS A 510 7.47 14.58 -12.04
N ASP A 511 7.97 15.80 -11.94
CA ASP A 511 7.23 17.04 -12.19
C ASP A 511 8.17 18.12 -12.73
N LEU A 512 7.61 19.28 -13.10
CA LEU A 512 8.38 20.48 -13.40
C LEU A 512 7.80 21.69 -12.67
N LYS A 513 8.54 22.16 -11.65
CA LYS A 513 8.40 23.48 -11.05
C LYS A 513 9.28 24.46 -11.81
N VAL A 514 8.79 25.67 -12.10
CA VAL A 514 9.59 26.77 -12.65
C VAL A 514 9.89 27.81 -11.56
N GLU A 515 11.08 28.39 -11.62
CA GLU A 515 11.56 29.48 -10.74
C GLU A 515 10.63 30.70 -10.79
N ASP A 516 10.21 31.17 -9.61
CA ASP A 516 9.22 32.23 -9.37
C ASP A 516 7.94 32.19 -10.23
N GLY A 517 7.61 31.01 -10.76
CA GLY A 517 6.47 30.76 -11.65
C GLY A 517 5.61 29.56 -11.20
N PRO A 518 4.72 29.07 -12.08
CA PRO A 518 3.85 27.93 -11.77
C PRO A 518 4.61 26.58 -11.72
N ALA A 519 3.89 25.51 -11.42
CA ALA A 519 4.39 24.13 -11.41
C ALA A 519 3.41 23.19 -12.10
N THR A 520 3.90 22.09 -12.69
CA THR A 520 3.04 20.96 -13.03
C THR A 520 2.64 20.19 -11.76
N PRO A 521 1.52 19.48 -11.75
CA PRO A 521 1.29 18.38 -10.80
C PRO A 521 2.33 17.27 -11.00
N MET A 522 2.31 16.28 -10.10
CA MET A 522 3.22 15.13 -10.14
C MET A 522 2.90 14.19 -11.30
N LEU A 523 3.61 14.36 -12.41
CA LEU A 523 3.49 13.59 -13.63
C LEU A 523 3.86 12.11 -13.35
N ALA A 524 2.95 11.16 -13.58
CA ALA A 524 3.30 9.74 -13.77
C ALA A 524 4.20 9.55 -15.00
N LYS A 525 4.58 8.32 -15.38
CA LYS A 525 5.28 8.13 -16.67
C LYS A 525 4.41 8.78 -17.75
N GLY A 526 5.00 9.46 -18.72
CA GLY A 526 4.49 10.39 -19.75
C GLY A 526 3.18 11.14 -19.55
N ASP A 527 2.69 11.30 -18.31
CA ASP A 527 1.87 12.45 -17.92
C ASP A 527 2.46 13.70 -18.56
N THR A 528 1.63 14.35 -19.38
CA THR A 528 1.99 15.58 -20.07
C THR A 528 1.17 16.73 -19.52
N ARG A 529 1.79 17.85 -19.16
CA ARG A 529 1.12 19.07 -18.71
C ARG A 529 1.73 20.31 -19.34
N GLU A 530 0.88 21.22 -19.77
CA GLU A 530 1.29 22.53 -20.25
C GLU A 530 1.39 23.53 -19.09
N LEU A 531 2.39 24.40 -19.16
CA LEU A 531 2.79 25.30 -18.10
C LEU A 531 3.07 26.68 -18.74
N ASP A 532 2.13 27.61 -18.59
CA ASP A 532 2.23 28.95 -19.18
C ASP A 532 3.10 29.87 -18.31
N LEU A 533 3.97 30.64 -18.94
CA LEU A 533 4.89 31.58 -18.30
C LEU A 533 4.59 33.04 -18.66
N GLY A 534 3.64 33.29 -19.55
CA GLY A 534 3.37 34.61 -20.12
C GLY A 534 4.54 35.15 -20.95
N PRO A 535 4.57 36.47 -21.23
CA PRO A 535 5.68 37.14 -21.90
C PRO A 535 6.98 37.01 -21.10
N VAL A 536 8.02 36.41 -21.69
CA VAL A 536 9.32 36.25 -21.03
C VAL A 536 10.29 37.35 -21.46
N THR A 537 10.82 38.07 -20.49
CA THR A 537 11.80 39.16 -20.67
C THR A 537 13.17 38.84 -20.09
N GLU A 538 13.27 37.81 -19.24
CA GLU A 538 14.47 37.44 -18.47
C GLU A 538 14.61 35.90 -18.37
N ASN A 539 15.79 35.40 -17.99
CA ASN A 539 16.10 33.96 -17.94
C ASN A 539 15.58 33.30 -16.63
N ARG A 540 15.24 31.98 -16.64
CA ARG A 540 14.70 31.23 -15.47
C ARG A 540 15.11 29.73 -15.44
N GLU A 541 15.23 29.12 -14.25
CA GLU A 541 15.43 27.64 -14.07
C GLU A 541 14.09 26.87 -13.89
N ALA A 542 14.11 25.55 -14.12
CA ALA A 542 13.00 24.63 -13.83
C ALA A 542 13.48 23.22 -13.40
N TRP A 543 12.76 22.51 -12.51
CA TRP A 543 13.21 21.24 -11.90
C TRP A 543 12.09 20.29 -11.42
N CYS A 544 12.43 19.02 -11.14
CA CYS A 544 11.55 18.04 -10.48
C CYS A 544 11.71 18.02 -8.94
N THR A 545 10.60 18.08 -8.21
CA THR A 545 10.49 18.21 -6.73
C THR A 545 10.52 16.89 -5.96
N LEU A 546 10.38 15.73 -6.62
CA LEU A 546 10.39 14.46 -5.90
C LEU A 546 11.75 14.20 -5.21
N PRO A 547 11.78 13.66 -3.97
CA PRO A 547 13.00 13.67 -3.16
C PRO A 547 14.19 12.97 -3.82
N GLY A 548 15.28 13.72 -3.97
CA GLY A 548 16.51 13.29 -4.63
C GLY A 548 16.52 13.37 -6.15
N HIS A 549 15.43 13.79 -6.81
CA HIS A 549 15.32 13.81 -8.28
C HIS A 549 16.01 15.02 -8.90
N ARG A 550 15.78 16.24 -8.38
CA ARG A 550 16.60 17.42 -8.71
C ARG A 550 18.09 17.11 -8.58
N ALA A 551 18.48 16.50 -7.45
CA ALA A 551 19.85 16.10 -7.14
C ALA A 551 20.41 14.95 -8.02
N ALA A 552 19.56 14.21 -8.75
CA ALA A 552 19.99 13.20 -9.72
C ALA A 552 20.28 13.79 -11.11
N GLY A 553 19.92 15.06 -11.36
CA GLY A 553 20.16 15.78 -12.62
C GLY A 553 18.91 16.20 -13.38
N MET A 554 17.79 16.44 -12.68
CA MET A 554 16.50 16.83 -13.28
C MET A 554 16.25 18.33 -13.19
N THR A 555 16.94 19.09 -14.04
CA THR A 555 16.84 20.55 -14.17
C THR A 555 16.90 21.01 -15.65
N MET A 556 16.45 22.24 -15.93
CA MET A 556 16.40 22.84 -17.29
C MET A 556 16.44 24.39 -17.25
N ASP A 557 17.10 25.01 -18.23
CA ASP A 557 17.13 26.47 -18.44
C ASP A 557 16.07 27.00 -19.44
N VAL A 558 15.59 28.23 -19.24
CA VAL A 558 14.92 29.06 -20.24
C VAL A 558 15.68 30.38 -20.43
N VAL A 559 15.99 30.76 -21.68
CA VAL A 559 16.88 31.89 -22.02
C VAL A 559 16.32 32.77 -23.15
N VAL A 560 16.63 34.08 -23.12
CA VAL A 560 16.09 35.10 -24.04
C VAL A 560 17.14 35.61 -25.05
N LYS A 561 16.72 35.89 -26.31
CA LYS A 561 17.55 36.36 -27.45
C LYS A 561 16.81 37.34 -28.38
N ASP A 562 17.40 38.47 -28.73
CA ASP A 562 16.81 39.41 -29.71
C ASP A 562 16.87 38.88 -31.16
N ALA A 563 15.96 39.32 -32.04
CA ALA A 563 15.62 38.63 -33.29
C ALA A 563 16.04 39.34 -34.59
N THR A 564 16.70 38.60 -35.49
CA THR A 564 16.98 38.93 -36.91
C THR A 564 17.14 37.65 -37.76
N GLU A 565 16.85 37.74 -39.08
CA GLU A 565 17.11 36.76 -40.19
C GLU A 565 16.06 35.62 -40.47
N THR A 566 16.15 34.97 -41.66
CA THR A 566 14.98 34.58 -42.52
C THR A 566 15.09 33.30 -43.40
N ASP A 567 13.95 32.81 -43.95
CA ASP A 567 13.70 31.81 -45.05
C ASP A 567 14.10 30.32 -44.87
N GLY A 568 13.48 29.30 -45.54
CA GLY A 568 12.23 29.26 -46.34
C GLY A 568 12.04 27.99 -47.25
N GLY A 569 10.83 27.38 -47.28
CA GLY A 569 10.29 26.54 -48.41
C GLY A 569 10.23 24.99 -48.29
N GLY A 570 9.17 24.35 -48.83
CA GLY A 570 9.08 22.88 -49.12
C GLY A 570 7.73 22.18 -48.81
N HIS A 571 7.32 21.19 -49.62
CA HIS A 571 6.02 20.45 -49.59
C HIS A 571 6.25 18.91 -49.45
N GLU A 572 5.28 17.98 -49.28
CA GLU A 572 3.79 17.97 -49.43
C GLU A 572 3.10 16.99 -48.42
N ASP A 573 1.88 16.49 -48.70
CA ASP A 573 0.99 15.74 -47.76
C ASP A 573 0.87 14.20 -47.99
N HIS A 574 0.50 13.48 -46.91
CA HIS A 574 -0.47 12.37 -46.95
C HIS A 574 -1.24 12.29 -45.61
N THR A 575 -2.57 12.39 -45.65
CA THR A 575 -3.41 12.70 -44.48
C THR A 575 -3.82 11.49 -43.61
N SER A 576 -3.39 11.49 -42.35
CA SER A 576 -4.03 10.75 -41.24
C SER A 576 -4.32 11.71 -40.09
N ALA A 577 -5.60 11.98 -39.80
CA ALA A 577 -6.02 12.99 -38.83
C ALA A 577 -5.83 12.53 -37.36
N ALA A 578 -4.59 12.58 -36.89
CA ALA A 578 -4.20 12.17 -35.53
C ALA A 578 -3.15 13.11 -34.90
N ALA A 579 -3.36 14.42 -35.03
CA ALA A 579 -2.67 15.45 -34.25
C ALA A 579 -3.41 16.80 -34.33
N ASP A 580 -4.10 17.22 -33.26
CA ASP A 580 -3.67 18.41 -32.50
C ASP A 580 -4.41 18.61 -31.17
N GLY A 581 -3.74 19.27 -30.22
CA GLY A 581 -4.24 20.15 -29.14
C GLY A 581 -5.40 19.78 -28.19
N GLY A 582 -6.51 19.21 -28.67
CA GLY A 582 -7.78 19.13 -27.94
C GLY A 582 -7.84 18.04 -26.86
N GLY A 583 -8.44 18.37 -25.72
CA GLY A 583 -8.90 17.39 -24.74
C GLY A 583 -10.25 16.78 -25.13
N LEU A 584 -10.67 15.72 -24.45
CA LEU A 584 -11.99 15.14 -24.60
C LEU A 584 -13.06 16.10 -24.08
N ASP A 585 -14.00 16.50 -24.94
CA ASP A 585 -15.14 17.33 -24.55
C ASP A 585 -16.27 16.46 -23.98
N LEU A 586 -16.37 16.44 -22.66
CA LEU A 586 -17.45 15.75 -21.91
C LEU A 586 -18.72 16.60 -21.77
N SER A 587 -18.77 17.79 -22.36
CA SER A 587 -19.94 18.68 -22.40
C SER A 587 -20.69 18.69 -23.75
N ALA A 588 -20.22 17.90 -24.72
CA ALA A 588 -20.91 17.65 -25.98
C ALA A 588 -22.13 16.70 -25.82
N ASP A 589 -23.03 16.71 -26.79
CA ASP A 589 -24.17 15.78 -26.85
C ASP A 589 -23.75 14.37 -27.33
N PHE A 590 -24.45 13.34 -26.85
CA PHE A 590 -24.36 11.99 -27.44
C PHE A 590 -24.99 11.93 -28.83
N SER A 591 -24.52 11.03 -29.70
CA SER A 591 -25.04 10.95 -31.07
C SER A 591 -26.51 10.50 -31.13
N THR A 592 -27.29 11.02 -32.08
CA THR A 592 -28.74 10.84 -32.12
C THR A 592 -29.16 9.36 -32.16
N GLY A 593 -29.94 8.93 -31.16
CA GLY A 593 -30.38 7.54 -31.02
C GLY A 593 -29.43 6.65 -30.20
N TRP A 594 -28.33 7.20 -29.68
CA TRP A 594 -27.54 6.57 -28.61
C TRP A 594 -28.41 6.31 -27.37
N GLN A 595 -28.07 5.27 -26.61
CA GLN A 595 -28.68 4.89 -25.34
C GLN A 595 -27.58 4.45 -24.38
N ALA A 596 -27.76 4.72 -23.08
CA ALA A 596 -26.88 4.20 -22.05
C ALA A 596 -26.95 2.67 -22.00
N ARG A 597 -25.85 2.05 -21.60
CA ARG A 597 -25.79 0.60 -21.40
C ARG A 597 -26.62 0.22 -20.18
N GLU A 598 -27.48 -0.79 -20.34
CA GLU A 598 -28.26 -1.37 -19.24
C GLU A 598 -27.34 -1.71 -18.05
N ALA A 599 -27.65 -1.12 -16.90
CA ALA A 599 -26.92 -1.36 -15.66
C ALA A 599 -27.56 -2.48 -14.84
N ASP A 600 -28.78 -2.91 -15.13
CA ASP A 600 -29.50 -3.91 -14.36
C ASP A 600 -28.83 -5.30 -14.41
N LEU A 601 -28.67 -5.90 -13.24
CA LEU A 601 -28.13 -7.25 -13.09
C LEU A 601 -29.26 -8.26 -13.29
N ALA A 602 -29.39 -8.74 -14.53
CA ALA A 602 -30.28 -9.84 -14.88
C ALA A 602 -30.20 -11.02 -13.88
N PRO A 603 -31.33 -11.63 -13.44
CA PRO A 603 -31.33 -12.70 -12.45
C PRO A 603 -30.47 -13.92 -12.83
N VAL A 604 -29.95 -14.64 -11.83
CA VAL A 604 -29.18 -15.89 -12.04
C VAL A 604 -29.94 -16.86 -12.95
N PRO A 605 -29.36 -17.31 -14.08
CA PRO A 605 -29.96 -18.30 -14.97
C PRO A 605 -30.24 -19.64 -14.28
N GLY A 606 -31.26 -20.35 -14.76
CA GLY A 606 -31.64 -21.65 -14.21
C GLY A 606 -30.64 -22.77 -14.55
N GLY A 607 -30.38 -23.65 -13.57
CA GLY A 607 -29.45 -24.78 -13.71
C GLY A 607 -28.20 -24.60 -12.85
N THR A 608 -27.20 -25.45 -13.09
CA THR A 608 -25.88 -25.41 -12.40
C THR A 608 -24.70 -25.57 -13.36
N VAL A 609 -24.96 -25.47 -14.68
CA VAL A 609 -23.95 -25.46 -15.74
C VAL A 609 -24.33 -24.39 -16.76
N HIS A 610 -23.63 -23.27 -16.74
CA HIS A 610 -23.85 -22.12 -17.60
C HIS A 610 -22.91 -22.22 -18.80
N LYS A 611 -23.47 -22.29 -20.01
CA LYS A 611 -22.68 -22.32 -21.24
C LYS A 611 -22.73 -20.96 -21.94
N VAL A 612 -21.59 -20.46 -22.39
CA VAL A 612 -21.46 -19.14 -23.02
C VAL A 612 -20.48 -19.27 -24.20
N GLU A 613 -20.75 -18.57 -25.29
CA GLU A 613 -19.76 -18.39 -26.37
C GLU A 613 -19.42 -16.89 -26.43
N LEU A 614 -18.12 -16.56 -26.41
CA LEU A 614 -17.61 -15.20 -26.45
C LEU A 614 -16.68 -15.05 -27.66
N HIS A 615 -17.05 -14.11 -28.53
CA HIS A 615 -16.30 -13.78 -29.73
C HIS A 615 -15.36 -12.61 -29.42
N ALA A 616 -14.07 -12.81 -29.64
CA ALA A 616 -13.07 -11.75 -29.54
C ALA A 616 -12.88 -11.09 -30.92
N ALA A 617 -13.16 -9.80 -31.01
CA ALA A 617 -13.18 -9.05 -32.27
C ALA A 617 -12.96 -7.54 -32.07
N HIS A 618 -12.70 -6.81 -33.15
CA HIS A 618 -12.72 -5.35 -33.14
C HIS A 618 -14.13 -4.80 -33.42
N THR A 619 -14.60 -3.82 -32.64
CA THR A 619 -15.95 -3.24 -32.78
C THR A 619 -15.91 -1.74 -32.53
N THR A 620 -16.49 -0.93 -33.43
CA THR A 620 -16.58 0.53 -33.24
C THR A 620 -17.80 0.88 -32.39
N VAL A 621 -17.57 1.54 -31.26
CA VAL A 621 -18.59 1.92 -30.28
C VAL A 621 -18.41 3.39 -29.86
N GLU A 622 -19.47 4.00 -29.32
CA GLU A 622 -19.43 5.35 -28.74
C GLU A 622 -19.02 5.25 -27.27
N VAL A 623 -17.92 5.93 -26.90
CA VAL A 623 -17.21 5.75 -25.61
C VAL A 623 -17.23 7.00 -24.72
N ALA A 624 -17.64 8.12 -25.29
CA ALA A 624 -17.93 9.40 -24.65
C ALA A 624 -18.87 10.19 -25.60
N PRO A 625 -19.52 11.29 -25.16
CA PRO A 625 -20.47 12.01 -26.00
C PRO A 625 -19.90 12.41 -27.37
N GLY A 626 -20.52 11.91 -28.45
CA GLY A 626 -20.10 12.14 -29.83
C GLY A 626 -18.82 11.42 -30.28
N VAL A 627 -18.07 10.77 -29.36
CA VAL A 627 -16.76 10.17 -29.65
C VAL A 627 -16.88 8.66 -29.86
N LYS A 628 -16.59 8.23 -31.09
CA LYS A 628 -16.62 6.82 -31.51
C LYS A 628 -15.21 6.28 -31.74
N GLN A 629 -14.91 5.12 -31.13
CA GLN A 629 -13.61 4.46 -31.20
C GLN A 629 -13.78 2.98 -31.54
N GLN A 630 -12.85 2.44 -32.33
CA GLN A 630 -12.71 0.99 -32.49
C GLN A 630 -12.12 0.40 -31.21
N MET A 631 -12.88 -0.45 -30.54
CA MET A 631 -12.49 -1.15 -29.31
C MET A 631 -12.23 -2.63 -29.62
N TRP A 632 -11.41 -3.29 -28.80
CA TRP A 632 -11.22 -4.74 -28.81
C TRP A 632 -12.21 -5.32 -27.81
N THR A 633 -13.13 -6.18 -28.24
CA THR A 633 -14.31 -6.56 -27.46
C THR A 633 -14.37 -8.05 -27.15
N PHE A 634 -15.20 -8.41 -26.16
CA PHE A 634 -15.76 -9.75 -26.05
C PHE A 634 -17.26 -9.66 -26.31
N GLY A 635 -17.79 -10.43 -27.27
CA GLY A 635 -19.21 -10.39 -27.62
C GLY A 635 -19.67 -9.01 -28.13
N GLY A 636 -18.82 -8.30 -28.87
CA GLY A 636 -19.16 -7.01 -29.50
C GLY A 636 -19.28 -5.82 -28.56
N THR A 637 -18.99 -5.97 -27.27
CA THR A 637 -19.08 -4.89 -26.27
C THR A 637 -17.82 -4.75 -25.42
N ALA A 638 -17.59 -3.53 -24.92
CA ALA A 638 -16.51 -3.17 -24.01
C ALA A 638 -17.10 -2.34 -22.85
N PRO A 639 -17.14 -2.85 -21.59
CA PRO A 639 -16.89 -4.24 -21.21
C PRO A 639 -17.79 -5.24 -21.96
N GLY A 640 -17.39 -6.50 -22.05
CA GLY A 640 -18.21 -7.60 -22.57
C GLY A 640 -19.42 -7.93 -21.69
N PRO A 641 -20.19 -8.98 -22.03
CA PRO A 641 -21.39 -9.40 -21.27
C PRO A 641 -21.10 -9.75 -19.81
N THR A 642 -21.99 -9.36 -18.89
CA THR A 642 -21.94 -9.81 -17.49
C THR A 642 -22.46 -11.24 -17.37
N LEU A 643 -21.70 -12.12 -16.72
CA LEU A 643 -22.11 -13.51 -16.45
C LEU A 643 -22.62 -13.62 -15.00
N HIS A 644 -23.79 -14.21 -14.76
CA HIS A 644 -24.36 -14.33 -13.40
C HIS A 644 -24.56 -15.80 -13.00
N GLY A 645 -24.25 -16.16 -11.75
CA GLY A 645 -24.40 -17.53 -11.23
C GLY A 645 -24.48 -17.62 -9.70
N ARG A 646 -24.43 -18.83 -9.16
CA ARG A 646 -24.39 -19.17 -7.72
C ARG A 646 -23.14 -19.97 -7.37
N ILE A 647 -22.79 -19.96 -6.07
CA ILE A 647 -21.72 -20.84 -5.58
C ILE A 647 -22.04 -22.30 -5.90
N GLY A 648 -21.15 -22.94 -6.66
CA GLY A 648 -21.25 -24.32 -7.09
C GLY A 648 -21.53 -24.48 -8.58
N ASP A 649 -21.97 -23.44 -9.28
CA ASP A 649 -22.27 -23.51 -10.71
C ASP A 649 -21.00 -23.67 -11.57
N VAL A 650 -21.14 -24.27 -12.75
CA VAL A 650 -20.04 -24.54 -13.69
C VAL A 650 -20.20 -23.69 -14.93
N PHE A 651 -19.30 -22.74 -15.15
CA PHE A 651 -19.23 -21.97 -16.38
C PHE A 651 -18.38 -22.72 -17.40
N GLU A 652 -18.93 -22.97 -18.58
CA GLU A 652 -18.24 -23.54 -19.74
C GLU A 652 -18.29 -22.50 -20.87
N VAL A 653 -17.23 -21.71 -20.97
CA VAL A 653 -17.11 -20.59 -21.91
C VAL A 653 -16.27 -21.03 -23.10
N THR A 654 -16.83 -20.96 -24.31
CA THR A 654 -16.08 -21.06 -25.55
C THR A 654 -15.61 -19.67 -25.95
N LEU A 655 -14.30 -19.42 -25.94
CA LEU A 655 -13.70 -18.29 -26.63
C LEU A 655 -13.52 -18.65 -28.11
N VAL A 656 -13.98 -17.77 -29.00
CA VAL A 656 -13.69 -17.80 -30.44
C VAL A 656 -12.91 -16.53 -30.78
N ASN A 657 -11.83 -16.63 -31.56
CA ASN A 657 -11.09 -15.46 -32.01
C ASN A 657 -11.43 -15.15 -33.48
N ASP A 658 -12.26 -14.13 -33.68
CA ASP A 658 -12.68 -13.66 -35.00
C ASP A 658 -11.85 -12.45 -35.47
N ASP A 659 -10.89 -11.96 -34.67
CA ASP A 659 -9.89 -11.03 -35.16
C ASP A 659 -8.99 -11.70 -36.23
N GLN A 660 -8.57 -10.92 -37.21
CA GLN A 660 -7.86 -11.42 -38.40
C GLN A 660 -6.34 -11.20 -38.37
N GLY A 661 -5.82 -10.46 -37.40
CA GLY A 661 -4.40 -10.10 -37.32
C GLY A 661 -3.72 -10.37 -35.97
N MET A 662 -4.49 -10.64 -34.91
CA MET A 662 -3.99 -10.72 -33.54
C MET A 662 -4.46 -12.00 -32.83
N GLY A 663 -3.59 -12.53 -31.97
CA GLY A 663 -3.97 -13.55 -31.01
C GLY A 663 -4.75 -12.96 -29.85
N HIS A 664 -5.77 -13.68 -29.37
CA HIS A 664 -6.55 -13.33 -28.19
C HIS A 664 -6.62 -14.51 -27.22
N GLY A 665 -7.03 -14.27 -25.98
CA GLY A 665 -7.16 -15.30 -24.94
C GLY A 665 -8.19 -14.85 -23.91
N ILE A 666 -8.46 -15.64 -22.87
CA ILE A 666 -9.37 -15.22 -21.79
C ILE A 666 -8.97 -15.81 -20.43
N ASP A 667 -9.13 -15.00 -19.40
CA ASP A 667 -8.97 -15.31 -17.98
C ASP A 667 -10.26 -14.91 -17.24
N PHE A 668 -10.69 -15.74 -16.29
CA PHE A 668 -11.90 -15.55 -15.47
C PHE A 668 -11.51 -15.68 -14.00
N HIS A 669 -11.48 -14.57 -13.25
CA HIS A 669 -11.05 -14.58 -11.84
C HIS A 669 -12.04 -15.31 -10.92
N ALA A 670 -13.28 -15.50 -11.38
CA ALA A 670 -14.29 -16.37 -10.75
C ALA A 670 -13.94 -17.88 -10.83
N GLY A 671 -12.89 -18.27 -11.57
CA GLY A 671 -12.46 -19.65 -11.78
C GLY A 671 -11.02 -19.91 -11.35
N SER A 672 -10.76 -21.08 -10.77
CA SER A 672 -9.41 -21.50 -10.36
C SER A 672 -8.89 -22.65 -11.22
N LEU A 673 -8.20 -22.32 -12.32
CA LEU A 673 -7.59 -23.27 -13.25
C LEU A 673 -6.07 -23.01 -13.38
N ALA A 674 -5.30 -24.02 -13.78
CA ALA A 674 -3.92 -23.81 -14.21
C ALA A 674 -3.91 -23.11 -15.58
N PRO A 675 -3.09 -22.07 -15.81
CA PRO A 675 -3.22 -21.17 -16.96
C PRO A 675 -2.84 -21.80 -18.31
N ASP A 676 -1.90 -22.76 -18.31
CA ASP A 676 -1.13 -23.22 -19.49
C ASP A 676 -1.97 -23.78 -20.66
N ARG A 677 -3.27 -24.03 -20.44
CA ARG A 677 -4.22 -24.52 -21.44
C ARG A 677 -5.46 -23.64 -21.61
N PRO A 678 -6.24 -23.30 -20.56
CA PRO A 678 -7.47 -22.52 -20.71
C PRO A 678 -7.21 -21.00 -20.90
N MET A 679 -6.05 -20.48 -20.49
CA MET A 679 -5.70 -19.06 -20.65
C MET A 679 -4.68 -18.81 -21.78
N ARG A 680 -4.38 -19.83 -22.61
CA ARG A 680 -3.44 -19.69 -23.73
C ARG A 680 -3.98 -18.65 -24.73
N THR A 681 -3.07 -17.95 -25.41
CA THR A 681 -3.41 -17.24 -26.64
C THR A 681 -3.86 -18.24 -27.71
N ILE A 682 -4.94 -17.89 -28.40
CA ILE A 682 -5.47 -18.56 -29.58
C ILE A 682 -5.33 -17.63 -30.79
N GLN A 683 -4.94 -18.18 -31.92
CA GLN A 683 -4.71 -17.43 -33.16
C GLN A 683 -6.03 -17.07 -33.86
N PRO A 684 -6.03 -16.14 -34.84
CA PRO A 684 -7.17 -15.90 -35.73
C PRO A 684 -7.84 -17.19 -36.22
N GLY A 685 -9.16 -17.31 -36.03
CA GLY A 685 -9.98 -18.47 -36.41
C GLY A 685 -9.87 -19.70 -35.48
N GLU A 686 -9.04 -19.67 -34.44
CA GLU A 686 -9.05 -20.71 -33.41
C GLU A 686 -10.22 -20.56 -32.41
N ARG A 687 -10.45 -21.60 -31.60
CA ARG A 687 -11.36 -21.58 -30.44
C ARG A 687 -10.77 -22.30 -29.23
N LEU A 688 -11.24 -21.94 -28.04
CA LEU A 688 -10.79 -22.48 -26.75
C LEU A 688 -11.94 -22.59 -25.76
N VAL A 689 -12.13 -23.76 -25.15
CA VAL A 689 -13.11 -23.95 -24.08
C VAL A 689 -12.44 -23.74 -22.72
N TYR A 690 -12.77 -22.63 -22.07
CA TYR A 690 -12.44 -22.32 -20.69
C TYR A 690 -13.59 -22.83 -19.79
N ARG A 691 -13.34 -23.83 -18.94
CA ARG A 691 -14.39 -24.40 -18.06
C ARG A 691 -14.00 -24.37 -16.58
N PHE A 692 -14.71 -23.58 -15.79
CA PHE A 692 -14.49 -23.45 -14.34
C PHE A 692 -15.74 -23.75 -13.51
N ARG A 693 -15.57 -24.05 -12.22
CA ARG A 693 -16.67 -24.00 -11.24
C ARG A 693 -16.53 -22.72 -10.43
N ALA A 694 -17.60 -21.94 -10.34
CA ALA A 694 -17.68 -20.76 -9.50
C ALA A 694 -17.84 -21.20 -8.03
N GLU A 695 -16.72 -21.51 -7.38
CA GLU A 695 -16.76 -22.00 -5.99
C GLU A 695 -16.88 -20.88 -4.94
N LYS A 696 -16.96 -19.62 -5.35
CA LYS A 696 -16.89 -18.44 -4.47
C LYS A 696 -17.85 -17.36 -4.98
N ALA A 697 -18.53 -16.70 -4.05
CA ALA A 697 -19.36 -15.53 -4.33
C ALA A 697 -18.53 -14.25 -4.37
N GLY A 698 -19.02 -13.26 -5.11
CA GLY A 698 -18.27 -12.05 -5.46
C GLY A 698 -18.75 -11.49 -6.79
N ALA A 699 -18.40 -10.25 -7.09
CA ALA A 699 -18.28 -9.82 -8.47
C ALA A 699 -16.78 -9.88 -8.83
N TRP A 700 -16.47 -10.36 -10.02
CA TRP A 700 -15.14 -10.74 -10.46
C TRP A 700 -14.87 -10.19 -11.85
N LEU A 701 -13.65 -9.76 -12.14
CA LEU A 701 -13.23 -9.50 -13.52
C LEU A 701 -13.09 -10.82 -14.31
N TYR A 702 -13.39 -10.72 -15.60
CA TYR A 702 -12.77 -11.54 -16.63
C TYR A 702 -12.14 -10.63 -17.68
N HIS A 703 -11.06 -11.07 -18.31
CA HIS A 703 -10.34 -10.24 -19.30
C HIS A 703 -9.52 -11.07 -20.29
N CYS A 704 -9.00 -10.44 -21.34
CA CYS A 704 -8.08 -11.10 -22.26
C CYS A 704 -6.75 -11.44 -21.57
N SER A 705 -6.24 -12.65 -21.83
CA SER A 705 -4.99 -13.18 -21.23
C SER A 705 -3.76 -13.05 -22.14
N THR A 706 -3.90 -12.48 -23.35
CA THR A 706 -2.78 -12.38 -24.30
C THR A 706 -1.85 -11.21 -23.97
N ALA A 707 -0.55 -11.41 -24.17
CA ALA A 707 0.46 -10.36 -23.99
C ALA A 707 0.58 -9.48 -25.25
N PRO A 708 0.65 -8.15 -25.14
CA PRO A 708 0.73 -7.34 -23.91
C PRO A 708 -0.65 -7.03 -23.30
N MET A 709 -0.97 -7.67 -22.17
CA MET A 709 -2.31 -7.72 -21.58
C MET A 709 -2.93 -6.35 -21.27
N LEU A 710 -2.10 -5.39 -20.85
CA LEU A 710 -2.46 -3.98 -20.66
C LEU A 710 -3.16 -3.36 -21.88
N GLN A 711 -2.75 -3.70 -23.10
CA GLN A 711 -3.38 -3.20 -24.32
C GLN A 711 -4.74 -3.86 -24.56
N HIS A 712 -4.86 -5.17 -24.34
CA HIS A 712 -6.12 -5.85 -24.54
C HIS A 712 -7.20 -5.37 -23.56
N ILE A 713 -6.84 -5.20 -22.29
CA ILE A 713 -7.74 -4.63 -21.28
C ILE A 713 -8.04 -3.17 -21.62
N GLY A 714 -7.03 -2.32 -21.80
CA GLY A 714 -7.22 -0.89 -22.09
C GLY A 714 -7.93 -0.58 -23.42
N ASN A 715 -8.05 -1.54 -24.34
CA ASN A 715 -8.85 -1.42 -25.56
C ASN A 715 -10.27 -2.01 -25.44
N GLY A 716 -10.67 -2.59 -24.30
CA GLY A 716 -12.06 -3.05 -24.08
C GLY A 716 -12.26 -4.52 -23.69
N MET A 717 -11.21 -5.36 -23.71
CA MET A 717 -11.36 -6.82 -23.53
C MET A 717 -11.44 -7.23 -22.05
N TYR A 718 -12.50 -6.79 -21.38
CA TYR A 718 -12.81 -7.07 -19.97
C TYR A 718 -14.32 -7.17 -19.73
N GLY A 719 -14.75 -7.76 -18.63
CA GLY A 719 -16.17 -7.84 -18.24
C GLY A 719 -16.36 -8.42 -16.83
N ALA A 720 -17.61 -8.53 -16.37
CA ALA A 720 -17.93 -8.99 -15.03
C ALA A 720 -18.46 -10.43 -14.98
N VAL A 721 -18.09 -11.17 -13.94
CA VAL A 721 -18.83 -12.35 -13.46
C VAL A 721 -19.37 -12.04 -12.08
N VAL A 722 -20.68 -12.06 -11.88
CA VAL A 722 -21.33 -11.94 -10.56
C VAL A 722 -21.73 -13.32 -10.08
N ILE A 723 -21.44 -13.65 -8.82
CA ILE A 723 -21.81 -14.91 -8.18
C ILE A 723 -22.49 -14.61 -6.83
N ASP A 724 -23.76 -14.99 -6.71
CA ASP A 724 -24.61 -14.79 -5.54
C ASP A 724 -24.04 -15.45 -4.26
N PRO A 725 -23.84 -14.72 -3.14
CA PRO A 725 -23.55 -15.34 -1.86
C PRO A 725 -24.74 -16.14 -1.30
N PRO A 726 -24.47 -17.22 -0.53
CA PRO A 726 -25.54 -18.02 0.09
C PRO A 726 -26.38 -17.17 1.04
N GLY A 727 -27.68 -17.12 0.78
CA GLY A 727 -28.61 -16.30 1.57
C GLY A 727 -28.50 -14.79 1.32
N LEU A 728 -28.05 -14.37 0.12
CA LEU A 728 -28.18 -12.99 -0.33
C LEU A 728 -29.63 -12.49 -0.12
N ALA A 729 -29.79 -11.37 0.57
CA ALA A 729 -31.09 -10.75 0.77
C ALA A 729 -31.68 -10.29 -0.56
N LYS A 730 -33.01 -10.27 -0.68
CA LYS A 730 -33.66 -9.53 -1.76
C LYS A 730 -33.50 -8.03 -1.54
N VAL A 731 -33.48 -7.33 -2.67
CA VAL A 731 -33.50 -5.88 -2.86
C VAL A 731 -34.47 -5.64 -4.00
N ASP A 732 -34.96 -4.41 -4.12
CA ASP A 732 -35.95 -4.06 -5.13
C ASP A 732 -35.27 -3.81 -6.48
N HIS A 733 -34.11 -3.13 -6.46
CA HIS A 733 -33.23 -2.91 -7.62
C HIS A 733 -31.85 -3.53 -7.42
N ALA A 734 -31.26 -4.07 -8.49
CA ALA A 734 -29.90 -4.61 -8.45
C ALA A 734 -29.14 -4.24 -9.73
N TYR A 735 -28.19 -3.32 -9.60
CA TYR A 735 -27.35 -2.81 -10.69
C TYR A 735 -25.96 -3.44 -10.69
N VAL A 736 -25.26 -3.41 -11.83
CA VAL A 736 -23.85 -3.79 -12.03
C VAL A 736 -23.11 -2.71 -12.83
N LEU A 737 -22.08 -2.15 -12.21
CA LEU A 737 -21.29 -1.03 -12.75
C LEU A 737 -19.82 -1.44 -12.88
N VAL A 738 -19.35 -1.62 -14.11
CA VAL A 738 -17.96 -1.96 -14.42
C VAL A 738 -17.16 -0.68 -14.66
N SER A 739 -16.41 -0.22 -13.66
CA SER A 739 -15.55 0.98 -13.77
C SER A 739 -14.25 0.66 -14.50
N SER A 740 -13.76 1.54 -15.37
CA SER A 740 -12.53 1.33 -16.16
C SER A 740 -11.96 2.64 -16.70
N GLU A 741 -10.67 2.65 -17.00
CA GLU A 741 -10.03 3.69 -17.82
C GLU A 741 -10.39 3.59 -19.31
N LEU A 742 -10.52 4.74 -19.98
CA LEU A 742 -10.64 4.86 -21.43
C LEU A 742 -9.40 5.56 -22.01
N TYR A 743 -8.71 4.89 -22.94
CA TYR A 743 -7.55 5.46 -23.64
C TYR A 743 -7.89 5.71 -25.12
N LEU A 744 -8.02 6.98 -25.50
CA LEU A 744 -8.39 7.39 -26.85
C LEU A 744 -7.17 7.40 -27.80
N GLY A 745 -7.41 6.90 -29.02
CA GLY A 745 -6.44 6.79 -30.11
C GLY A 745 -6.57 5.47 -30.86
N THR A 746 -5.79 5.28 -31.92
CA THR A 746 -5.77 4.01 -32.66
C THR A 746 -5.30 2.86 -31.75
N PRO A 747 -6.06 1.77 -31.61
CA PRO A 747 -5.72 0.65 -30.74
C PRO A 747 -4.34 0.07 -31.01
N GLY A 748 -3.52 -0.05 -29.96
CA GLY A 748 -2.18 -0.62 -30.06
C GLY A 748 -1.11 0.31 -30.68
N SER A 749 -1.50 1.52 -31.11
CA SER A 749 -0.55 2.53 -31.60
C SER A 749 0.42 2.99 -30.52
N THR A 750 1.64 3.38 -30.90
CA THR A 750 2.67 3.81 -29.95
C THR A 750 2.16 4.91 -29.01
N ALA A 751 1.36 5.87 -29.49
CA ALA A 751 0.81 6.95 -28.67
C ALA A 751 -0.20 6.45 -27.62
N GLN A 752 -1.18 5.62 -28.03
CA GLN A 752 -2.21 5.10 -27.13
C GLN A 752 -1.64 4.07 -26.13
N VAL A 753 -0.73 3.21 -26.58
CA VAL A 753 0.02 2.26 -25.72
C VAL A 753 0.95 3.00 -24.76
N THR A 754 1.49 4.14 -25.19
CA THR A 754 2.25 5.05 -24.34
C THR A 754 1.31 5.56 -23.25
N LYS A 755 0.13 6.11 -23.55
CA LYS A 755 -0.88 6.50 -22.55
C LYS A 755 -1.22 5.39 -21.54
N MET A 756 -1.46 4.16 -22.01
CA MET A 756 -1.77 3.01 -21.15
C MET A 756 -0.62 2.66 -20.19
N ARG A 757 0.63 2.64 -20.66
CA ARG A 757 1.83 2.35 -19.83
C ARG A 757 2.19 3.47 -18.85
N GLN A 758 1.48 4.58 -18.97
CA GLN A 758 1.70 5.85 -18.31
C GLN A 758 0.59 6.14 -17.29
N ASN A 759 -0.55 5.48 -17.51
CA ASN A 759 -1.82 5.75 -16.89
C ASN A 759 -2.28 7.21 -17.07
N THR A 760 -2.24 7.66 -18.33
CA THR A 760 -2.88 8.89 -18.82
C THR A 760 -4.13 8.56 -19.64
N PRO A 761 -5.22 8.05 -19.02
CA PRO A 761 -6.46 7.90 -19.74
C PRO A 761 -7.08 9.26 -20.08
N ASP A 762 -7.95 9.24 -21.09
CA ASP A 762 -8.68 10.41 -21.57
C ASP A 762 -10.03 10.55 -20.84
N ALA A 763 -10.54 9.45 -20.28
CA ALA A 763 -11.66 9.42 -19.34
C ALA A 763 -11.55 8.23 -18.37
N TRP A 764 -12.27 8.29 -17.26
CA TRP A 764 -12.67 7.12 -16.49
C TRP A 764 -14.17 6.92 -16.69
N VAL A 765 -14.64 5.68 -16.78
CA VAL A 765 -16.00 5.37 -17.22
C VAL A 765 -16.64 4.30 -16.36
N PHE A 766 -17.95 4.37 -16.16
CA PHE A 766 -18.75 3.22 -15.78
C PHE A 766 -19.26 2.52 -17.04
N ASN A 767 -19.29 1.19 -17.05
CA ASN A 767 -19.86 0.35 -18.12
C ASN A 767 -19.41 0.72 -19.55
N GLY A 768 -18.18 1.25 -19.69
CA GLY A 768 -17.50 1.49 -20.97
C GLY A 768 -17.69 2.87 -21.60
N ILE A 769 -18.55 3.74 -21.05
CA ILE A 769 -18.90 5.03 -21.66
C ILE A 769 -18.88 6.16 -20.62
N ALA A 770 -18.17 7.25 -20.91
CA ALA A 770 -18.10 8.43 -20.04
C ALA A 770 -19.44 9.16 -19.96
N ASN A 771 -19.81 9.70 -18.79
CA ASN A 771 -21.06 10.46 -18.54
C ASN A 771 -22.39 9.74 -18.84
N GLN A 772 -22.41 8.46 -19.25
CA GLN A 772 -23.63 7.82 -19.77
C GLN A 772 -24.81 7.79 -18.78
N TYR A 773 -24.51 7.69 -17.48
CA TYR A 773 -25.52 7.68 -16.41
C TYR A 773 -25.79 9.05 -15.80
N ALA A 774 -25.11 10.10 -16.26
CA ALA A 774 -25.51 11.48 -16.02
C ALA A 774 -26.60 11.90 -17.02
N GLU A 775 -26.44 11.49 -18.29
CA GLU A 775 -27.43 11.67 -19.37
C GLU A 775 -28.67 10.78 -19.19
N GLN A 776 -28.49 9.50 -18.83
CA GLN A 776 -29.60 8.57 -18.57
C GLN A 776 -29.50 7.98 -17.16
N PRO A 777 -30.10 8.65 -16.15
CA PRO A 777 -30.06 8.23 -14.75
C PRO A 777 -30.64 6.83 -14.50
N LEU A 778 -30.08 6.16 -13.48
CA LEU A 778 -30.67 4.97 -12.86
C LEU A 778 -31.89 5.39 -12.03
N LYS A 779 -32.89 4.51 -11.84
CA LYS A 779 -34.21 4.91 -11.29
C LYS A 779 -34.64 4.03 -10.12
N VAL A 780 -35.16 4.64 -9.06
CA VAL A 780 -35.61 4.01 -7.80
C VAL A 780 -36.79 4.82 -7.22
N GLN A 781 -37.58 4.29 -6.29
CA GLN A 781 -38.62 5.04 -5.55
C GLN A 781 -38.22 5.27 -4.08
N ALA A 782 -38.79 6.28 -3.43
CA ALA A 782 -38.55 6.57 -2.02
C ALA A 782 -38.98 5.38 -1.13
N GLY A 783 -38.10 4.97 -0.22
CA GLY A 783 -38.27 3.78 0.62
C GLY A 783 -37.80 2.46 -0.02
N GLU A 784 -37.59 2.41 -1.34
CA GLU A 784 -37.04 1.21 -2.00
C GLU A 784 -35.53 1.04 -1.74
N ARG A 785 -35.08 -0.19 -1.93
CA ARG A 785 -33.72 -0.63 -1.67
C ARG A 785 -33.01 -1.02 -2.96
N ALA A 786 -31.93 -0.32 -3.27
CA ALA A 786 -31.06 -0.65 -4.40
C ALA A 786 -29.77 -1.35 -3.92
N ARG A 787 -29.30 -2.32 -4.71
CA ARG A 787 -27.95 -2.88 -4.64
C ARG A 787 -27.14 -2.42 -5.84
N PHE A 788 -25.99 -1.81 -5.62
CA PHE A 788 -25.03 -1.49 -6.67
C PHE A 788 -23.88 -2.47 -6.58
N TRP A 789 -23.87 -3.50 -7.43
CA TRP A 789 -22.65 -4.26 -7.68
C TRP A 789 -21.69 -3.38 -8.48
N VAL A 790 -20.41 -3.42 -8.11
CA VAL A 790 -19.35 -2.67 -8.79
C VAL A 790 -18.20 -3.63 -9.05
N VAL A 791 -17.61 -3.59 -10.25
CA VAL A 791 -16.32 -4.20 -10.58
C VAL A 791 -15.47 -3.06 -11.12
N ALA A 792 -14.31 -2.81 -10.55
CA ALA A 792 -13.36 -1.93 -11.23
C ALA A 792 -12.53 -2.83 -12.12
N ALA A 793 -12.58 -2.73 -13.44
CA ALA A 793 -11.81 -3.58 -14.36
C ALA A 793 -10.34 -3.14 -14.49
N GLY A 794 -10.05 -1.86 -14.26
CA GLY A 794 -8.76 -1.28 -14.57
C GLY A 794 -8.63 -0.92 -16.07
N PRO A 795 -7.42 -1.00 -16.66
CA PRO A 795 -6.31 -1.90 -16.28
C PRO A 795 -5.44 -1.51 -15.08
N SER A 796 -5.48 -0.26 -14.63
CA SER A 796 -4.52 0.31 -13.67
C SER A 796 -5.21 0.86 -12.41
N ASP A 797 -6.25 1.68 -12.60
CA ASP A 797 -6.83 2.53 -11.55
C ASP A 797 -8.02 1.91 -10.82
N GLY A 798 -8.22 2.39 -9.60
CA GLY A 798 -9.39 2.08 -8.80
C GLY A 798 -10.33 3.25 -8.64
N ILE A 799 -11.59 2.92 -8.40
CA ILE A 799 -12.69 3.81 -8.07
C ILE A 799 -12.95 3.86 -6.56
N ALA A 800 -13.41 4.98 -6.04
CA ALA A 800 -13.98 5.11 -4.70
C ALA A 800 -15.51 5.30 -4.79
N PHE A 801 -16.27 4.24 -5.09
CA PHE A 801 -17.70 4.36 -5.44
C PHE A 801 -18.53 4.91 -4.27
N HIS A 802 -19.23 6.01 -4.51
CA HIS A 802 -20.09 6.71 -3.56
C HIS A 802 -21.43 7.07 -4.22
N VAL A 803 -22.49 7.16 -3.43
CA VAL A 803 -23.79 7.73 -3.83
C VAL A 803 -24.10 8.90 -2.89
N VAL A 804 -23.91 10.12 -3.40
CA VAL A 804 -24.03 11.39 -2.67
C VAL A 804 -25.42 11.52 -2.07
N GLY A 805 -25.50 11.92 -0.80
CA GLY A 805 -26.76 12.04 -0.05
C GLY A 805 -27.25 10.74 0.60
N THR A 806 -26.61 9.60 0.35
CA THR A 806 -26.95 8.32 0.99
C THR A 806 -25.89 7.85 1.99
N VAL A 807 -26.24 6.81 2.76
CA VAL A 807 -25.29 6.03 3.56
C VAL A 807 -25.62 4.55 3.32
N PHE A 808 -24.66 3.78 2.81
CA PHE A 808 -24.84 2.35 2.61
C PHE A 808 -24.96 1.65 3.96
N ASP A 809 -26.05 0.93 4.19
CA ASP A 809 -26.25 0.08 5.38
C ASP A 809 -25.70 -1.33 5.18
N THR A 810 -25.29 -1.67 3.95
CA THR A 810 -24.73 -2.97 3.59
C THR A 810 -23.57 -2.80 2.63
N VAL A 811 -22.49 -3.54 2.88
CA VAL A 811 -21.28 -3.52 2.06
C VAL A 811 -20.80 -4.95 1.91
N TYR A 812 -20.56 -5.38 0.68
CA TYR A 812 -20.00 -6.67 0.32
C TYR A 812 -18.79 -6.46 -0.59
N LYS A 813 -17.66 -7.12 -0.28
CA LYS A 813 -16.39 -6.92 -0.98
C LYS A 813 -15.57 -8.19 -0.86
N GLU A 814 -14.97 -8.68 -1.95
CA GLU A 814 -14.13 -9.91 -1.92
C GLU A 814 -14.77 -11.12 -1.25
N GLY A 815 -16.01 -11.42 -1.64
CA GLY A 815 -16.75 -12.54 -1.09
C GLY A 815 -17.25 -12.34 0.36
N ALA A 816 -16.95 -11.20 1.00
CA ALA A 816 -17.22 -10.94 2.41
C ALA A 816 -18.12 -9.71 2.63
N TYR A 817 -19.13 -9.86 3.49
CA TYR A 817 -19.86 -8.71 4.03
C TYR A 817 -18.98 -7.95 5.03
N LEU A 818 -18.78 -6.65 4.79
CA LEU A 818 -18.14 -5.71 5.71
C LEU A 818 -19.18 -4.99 6.60
N LEU A 819 -20.42 -4.89 6.12
CA LEU A 819 -21.58 -4.33 6.82
C LEU A 819 -22.87 -5.03 6.36
N LYS A 820 -23.89 -5.15 7.22
CA LYS A 820 -25.17 -5.81 6.93
C LYS A 820 -26.39 -5.01 7.41
N PRO A 821 -27.60 -5.27 6.86
CA PRO A 821 -28.81 -4.60 7.28
C PRO A 821 -29.07 -4.82 8.78
N GLY A 822 -29.27 -3.73 9.52
CA GLY A 822 -29.48 -3.74 10.97
C GLY A 822 -28.20 -3.69 11.82
N ASP A 823 -27.00 -3.64 11.22
CA ASP A 823 -25.80 -3.19 11.95
C ASP A 823 -25.95 -1.71 12.35
N ALA A 824 -25.45 -1.34 13.54
CA ALA A 824 -25.56 0.02 14.08
C ALA A 824 -24.52 1.01 13.49
N GLY A 825 -24.13 0.82 12.23
CA GLY A 825 -23.15 1.64 11.53
C GLY A 825 -23.49 1.73 10.04
N GLY A 826 -22.87 2.68 9.35
CA GLY A 826 -23.06 2.91 7.92
C GLY A 826 -21.72 3.10 7.21
N ALA A 827 -21.70 2.89 5.90
CA ALA A 827 -20.55 3.13 5.04
C ALA A 827 -20.87 4.20 4.00
N GLN A 828 -19.92 5.09 3.76
CA GLN A 828 -20.05 6.18 2.78
C GLN A 828 -19.53 5.78 1.39
N VAL A 829 -18.52 4.91 1.32
CA VAL A 829 -17.78 4.60 0.08
C VAL A 829 -17.53 3.10 -0.01
N LEU A 830 -17.75 2.52 -1.19
CA LEU A 830 -17.20 1.22 -1.57
C LEU A 830 -15.86 1.47 -2.28
N ASP A 831 -14.75 1.33 -1.55
CA ASP A 831 -13.41 1.67 -2.01
C ASP A 831 -12.90 0.63 -3.03
N LEU A 832 -13.34 0.75 -4.27
CA LEU A 832 -13.16 -0.18 -5.40
C LEU A 832 -12.00 0.16 -6.36
N ALA A 833 -10.79 0.13 -5.84
CA ALA A 833 -9.70 -0.61 -6.48
C ALA A 833 -9.74 -2.28 -6.77
N ALA A 834 -9.35 -2.01 -8.19
CA ALA A 834 -9.30 -2.70 -9.63
C ALA A 834 -8.93 -4.26 -9.98
N ALA A 835 -9.71 -4.93 -10.85
CA ALA A 835 -10.09 -6.37 -10.98
C ALA A 835 -11.13 -7.06 -10.04
N GLN A 836 -11.05 -7.02 -8.70
CA GLN A 836 -12.21 -7.33 -7.82
C GLN A 836 -13.51 -6.60 -8.23
N GLY A 837 -14.61 -7.12 -7.71
CA GLY A 837 -15.79 -6.34 -7.40
C GLY A 837 -16.33 -6.54 -5.97
N GLY A 838 -17.51 -5.97 -5.78
CA GLY A 838 -18.30 -6.03 -4.55
C GLY A 838 -19.72 -5.54 -4.82
N PHE A 839 -20.48 -5.26 -3.76
CA PHE A 839 -21.68 -4.45 -3.86
C PHE A 839 -21.89 -3.58 -2.61
N VAL A 840 -22.71 -2.56 -2.76
CA VAL A 840 -23.31 -1.82 -1.65
C VAL A 840 -24.82 -1.81 -1.76
N GLU A 841 -25.51 -1.65 -0.63
CA GLU A 841 -26.95 -1.44 -0.60
C GLU A 841 -27.29 -0.23 0.27
N THR A 842 -28.27 0.55 -0.17
CA THR A 842 -28.92 1.61 0.58
C THR A 842 -30.41 1.61 0.28
N THR A 843 -31.19 2.12 1.21
CA THR A 843 -32.56 2.59 0.95
C THR A 843 -32.52 4.10 0.76
N PHE A 844 -33.20 4.63 -0.26
CA PHE A 844 -33.29 6.08 -0.48
C PHE A 844 -34.49 6.62 0.33
N PRO A 845 -34.31 7.54 1.28
CA PRO A 845 -35.37 7.88 2.24
C PRO A 845 -36.43 8.83 1.70
N GLU A 846 -36.07 9.67 0.72
CA GLU A 846 -36.86 10.79 0.19
C GLU A 846 -36.60 10.92 -1.32
N ALA A 847 -37.52 11.52 -2.07
CA ALA A 847 -37.35 11.77 -3.50
C ALA A 847 -36.22 12.79 -3.77
N GLY A 848 -35.48 12.61 -4.88
CA GLY A 848 -34.33 13.46 -5.19
C GLY A 848 -33.41 12.90 -6.28
N HIS A 849 -32.34 13.65 -6.57
CA HIS A 849 -31.31 13.26 -7.53
C HIS A 849 -30.01 12.97 -6.78
N TYR A 850 -29.71 11.69 -6.59
CA TYR A 850 -28.58 11.21 -5.80
C TYR A 850 -27.42 10.86 -6.73
N ALA A 851 -26.48 11.79 -6.90
CA ALA A 851 -25.33 11.60 -7.78
C ALA A 851 -24.44 10.43 -7.30
N PHE A 852 -24.16 9.48 -8.19
CA PHE A 852 -23.18 8.42 -7.93
C PHE A 852 -21.87 8.70 -8.66
N VAL A 853 -20.76 8.49 -7.96
CA VAL A 853 -19.45 9.07 -8.32
C VAL A 853 -18.32 8.10 -8.00
N ASP A 854 -17.24 8.21 -8.78
CA ASP A 854 -15.91 7.87 -8.30
C ASP A 854 -15.40 9.00 -7.38
N HIS A 855 -15.23 8.72 -6.09
CA HIS A 855 -14.83 9.75 -5.13
C HIS A 855 -13.35 10.18 -5.26
N ASP A 856 -12.54 9.58 -6.15
CA ASP A 856 -11.42 10.32 -6.72
C ASP A 856 -11.97 11.33 -7.75
N MET A 857 -12.10 12.60 -7.34
CA MET A 857 -12.79 13.62 -8.12
C MET A 857 -12.23 13.81 -9.54
N ARG A 858 -10.95 13.49 -9.76
CA ARG A 858 -10.34 13.49 -11.11
C ARG A 858 -11.05 12.54 -12.07
N HIS A 859 -11.51 11.41 -11.58
CA HIS A 859 -12.19 10.38 -12.37
C HIS A 859 -13.66 10.78 -12.60
N THR A 860 -14.33 11.34 -11.58
CA THR A 860 -15.69 11.90 -11.68
C THR A 860 -15.77 13.05 -12.69
N GLU A 861 -14.89 14.04 -12.57
CA GLU A 861 -14.78 15.19 -13.49
C GLU A 861 -14.41 14.76 -14.92
N ALA A 862 -13.77 13.59 -15.06
CA ALA A 862 -13.39 12.99 -16.35
C ALA A 862 -14.22 11.75 -16.71
N GLY A 863 -15.50 11.68 -16.31
CA GLY A 863 -16.49 10.76 -16.89
C GLY A 863 -17.10 9.70 -15.97
N ALA A 864 -16.52 9.45 -14.80
CA ALA A 864 -16.91 8.35 -13.90
C ALA A 864 -17.98 8.80 -12.88
N HIS A 865 -19.11 9.30 -13.38
CA HIS A 865 -20.26 9.65 -12.56
C HIS A 865 -21.60 9.36 -13.27
N GLY A 866 -22.68 9.48 -12.49
CA GLY A 866 -24.06 9.40 -12.94
C GLY A 866 -25.02 9.83 -11.84
N THR A 867 -26.32 9.61 -12.06
CA THR A 867 -27.38 9.96 -11.10
C THR A 867 -28.28 8.77 -10.83
N VAL A 868 -28.69 8.61 -9.57
CA VAL A 868 -29.90 7.86 -9.22
C VAL A 868 -31.04 8.85 -9.04
N GLU A 869 -32.00 8.83 -9.96
CA GLU A 869 -33.25 9.56 -9.86
C GLU A 869 -34.20 8.76 -8.96
N VAL A 870 -34.61 9.38 -7.85
CA VAL A 870 -35.52 8.80 -6.87
C VAL A 870 -36.84 9.54 -6.91
N SER A 871 -37.93 8.87 -7.28
CA SER A 871 -39.28 9.43 -7.21
C SER A 871 -39.89 9.31 -5.80
N ASP A 872 -40.99 10.03 -5.58
CA ASP A 872 -41.95 9.66 -4.52
C ASP A 872 -42.61 8.29 -4.80
#